data_AF-A0A419EDH9-F1
#
_entry.id   AF-A0A419EDH9-F1
#
_cell.length_a   1.000
_cell.length_b   1.000
_cell.length_c   1.000
_cell.angle_alpha   90.00
_cell.angle_beta   90.00
_cell.angle_gamma   90.00
#
_symmetry.space_group_name_H-M   'P 1'
#
loop_
_entity.id
_entity.type
_entity.pdbx_description
1 polymer ?
#
loop_
_entity_poly.entity_id
_entity_poly.type
_entity_poly.pdbx_seq_one_letter_code
_entity_poly.pdbx_strand_id
1 'polypeptide(L)'
;MRIRIILSALLLGLISVSIQSPSANAQSDRVIFAVIGDYGLAGQAEADVANLVKSWNPDFIVTTGDNNYPDGTSEVIDQNIGQYYHEYIFPYKGTYGSGGTTKRFFPSIGNHDWGVNSGKAFFDYFSIRNQQSFYEFVQGPVHFFILNSNREEPDGVSPTSPQGKWLKKSLAASTSVFNVVVFHHPPYSSGRHGSNIYMQWPFKEWGADVVLSGHDHTYERLVVNGMPYFVNGIGGAELYYFNPPLPESQSRFNQDFGAMRVEATSAYMKFQTITRAGLLVDEYTIGQNIPIVTAITAINQSPTNASVLNFQVSFSESVTGVDASDFTLSTNLNGAAIENVNGSGNTYTVSVSSGNGDGALRLDLTDNDSIMNSLGNSLGGPGVGNGSFTDGQTYVVDKTPPSIVSITRNNPNPTNASNVEFAVIFSEPVNGVDLADFGLATSTGAQITHITGSGNLYLVSVLTGTGDDALRLDFMDNDSVVDLAGNATNAGFSNGETYAIDRSIPHVTSIVRADQGNASSVDFTVSFSEAVSGVDGSDFFVSTINGATIANVSGSGDTYTVSLSLNPGNDVVKLDLIDDDSIVDDADNRLGGMGAGNGNFTNGEVISISQYAPSATSILRAGSTPTNAASVDFIVTFSEPVNGVDTTDFVITGGTNAFILKIDNVNPFYVVTVDTGLSEGNLKLDLVDDDSIRNLNGISLGGEGLGNANFTNGESFLMDRTPPRITSITRAGRNPAIDPSVDFIVTFSEPVSGLDASDFVVTTSNLKAFIINLQNANPFHVVSVNGGAGSGAIRLDLIDDLSITDLAGNHLNNGSGNGNFTTGESFTIAKIPVNFPAPVILNSNRYTLINNPTPSFSWNSIRNARAYELFLALDPGFSQIILTQTVDKTSFTPNMPLNDGTYYLQVRAYNIDLNPGKFSKPFTFILDTTPPPPPTLVSPPNQSASPNRPLLQWQSLGRQVQYEVQLDNDPGFSNPKFKSVTTKTSIRTGLLSRDATYYWRMRAKDKAGNWGEWSESFVFSMP
;
A
#
# COMPACT_ATOMS: atom_id res chain seq x y z
N MET A 1 -15.98 56.08 -51.94
CA MET A 1 -17.06 55.62 -52.85
C MET A 1 -17.09 54.10 -52.73
N ARG A 2 -18.16 53.32 -52.56
CA ARG A 2 -19.62 53.42 -52.28
C ARG A 2 -20.12 52.00 -52.68
N ILE A 3 -21.02 51.34 -51.93
CA ILE A 3 -21.68 50.03 -52.29
C ILE A 3 -20.76 48.79 -52.13
N ARG A 4 -21.02 47.67 -51.38
CA ARG A 4 -22.15 47.07 -50.61
C ARG A 4 -22.91 45.93 -51.36
N ILE A 5 -23.46 44.96 -50.59
CA ILE A 5 -24.41 43.83 -50.96
C ILE A 5 -23.85 42.76 -51.95
N ILE A 6 -24.23 41.47 -52.06
CA ILE A 6 -25.20 40.48 -51.48
C ILE A 6 -24.43 39.11 -51.41
N LEU A 7 -24.54 38.07 -50.54
CA LEU A 7 -25.38 37.55 -49.44
C LEU A 7 -26.27 36.30 -49.76
N SER A 8 -25.90 35.11 -49.25
CA SER A 8 -26.64 33.80 -49.30
C SER A 8 -26.72 33.11 -50.69
N ALA A 9 -27.04 31.80 -50.87
CA ALA A 9 -27.53 30.76 -49.94
C ALA A 9 -27.13 29.30 -50.33
N LEU A 10 -27.28 28.37 -49.37
CA LEU A 10 -27.55 26.91 -49.46
C LEU A 10 -26.80 25.99 -50.47
N LEU A 11 -25.86 25.21 -49.94
CA LEU A 11 -26.02 23.77 -49.64
C LEU A 11 -26.66 22.84 -50.72
N LEU A 12 -25.86 22.00 -51.39
CA LEU A 12 -25.71 20.56 -51.03
C LEU A 12 -24.64 19.83 -51.87
N GLY A 13 -24.00 18.82 -51.25
CA GLY A 13 -23.46 17.63 -51.94
C GLY A 13 -22.26 17.79 -52.88
N LEU A 14 -21.04 17.73 -52.35
CA LEU A 14 -19.85 17.30 -53.11
C LEU A 14 -18.91 16.48 -52.22
N ILE A 15 -18.34 15.42 -52.82
CA ILE A 15 -17.67 14.31 -52.12
C ILE A 15 -16.36 14.78 -51.48
N SER A 16 -16.30 14.74 -50.14
CA SER A 16 -15.07 14.97 -49.37
C SER A 16 -14.12 13.79 -49.52
N VAL A 17 -13.19 13.85 -50.48
CA VAL A 17 -12.03 12.95 -50.49
C VAL A 17 -11.08 13.40 -49.39
N SER A 18 -11.26 12.86 -48.19
CA SER A 18 -10.39 13.09 -47.05
C SER A 18 -9.03 12.44 -47.30
N ILE A 19 -8.07 13.22 -47.79
CA ILE A 19 -6.65 12.86 -47.75
C ILE A 19 -6.24 12.88 -46.28
N GLN A 20 -6.28 11.72 -45.62
CA GLN A 20 -5.73 11.58 -44.28
C GLN A 20 -4.24 11.88 -44.31
N SER A 21 -3.78 12.78 -43.43
CA SER A 21 -2.38 12.80 -43.01
C SER A 21 -2.01 11.40 -42.48
N PRO A 22 -0.83 10.84 -42.83
CA PRO A 22 -0.44 9.53 -42.34
C PRO A 22 -0.34 9.57 -40.81
N SER A 23 -1.11 8.71 -40.14
CA SER A 23 -1.17 8.62 -38.69
C SER A 23 0.15 8.10 -38.12
N ALA A 24 0.88 8.93 -37.38
CA ALA A 24 2.02 8.49 -36.60
C ALA A 24 1.52 7.71 -35.36
N ASN A 25 1.93 6.45 -35.25
CA ASN A 25 1.68 5.65 -34.04
C ASN A 25 2.62 6.10 -32.91
N ALA A 26 2.22 5.90 -31.65
CA ALA A 26 3.07 6.18 -30.49
C ALA A 26 4.40 5.40 -30.57
N GLN A 27 5.53 6.10 -30.37
CA GLN A 27 6.84 5.62 -30.79
C GLN A 27 7.90 5.70 -29.66
N SER A 28 7.73 4.88 -28.62
CA SER A 28 8.66 4.68 -27.48
C SER A 28 8.74 5.82 -26.46
N ASP A 29 8.72 5.47 -25.17
CA ASP A 29 8.96 6.41 -24.05
C ASP A 29 10.41 6.90 -23.98
N ARG A 30 11.31 6.30 -24.78
CA ARG A 30 12.72 6.68 -24.93
C ARG A 30 13.15 6.67 -26.39
N VAL A 31 13.83 7.73 -26.82
CA VAL A 31 14.48 7.83 -28.14
C VAL A 31 15.93 8.31 -28.01
N ILE A 32 16.79 7.83 -28.91
CA ILE A 32 18.18 8.30 -29.06
C ILE A 32 18.30 8.91 -30.44
N PHE A 33 18.59 10.21 -30.51
CA PHE A 33 18.82 10.89 -31.79
C PHE A 33 20.18 11.59 -31.81
N ALA A 34 20.70 11.80 -33.01
CA ALA A 34 21.91 12.59 -33.23
C ALA A 34 21.54 13.95 -33.81
N VAL A 35 22.25 15.00 -33.39
CA VAL A 35 22.18 16.34 -33.97
C VAL A 35 23.53 16.68 -34.59
N ILE A 36 23.52 17.05 -35.87
CA ILE A 36 24.68 17.49 -36.63
C ILE A 36 24.38 18.83 -37.32
N GLY A 37 25.35 19.73 -37.37
CA GLY A 37 25.29 20.97 -38.13
C GLY A 37 26.58 21.15 -38.90
N ASP A 38 26.51 21.88 -40.01
CA ASP A 38 27.68 22.53 -40.61
C ASP A 38 28.76 21.48 -40.96
N TYR A 39 28.37 20.50 -41.79
CA TYR A 39 29.11 19.24 -41.95
C TYR A 39 29.54 18.90 -43.38
N GLY A 40 28.71 19.20 -44.38
CA GLY A 40 28.80 18.61 -45.73
C GLY A 40 29.93 19.12 -46.63
N LEU A 41 31.17 18.70 -46.40
CA LEU A 41 32.37 19.03 -47.19
C LEU A 41 33.04 17.80 -47.86
N ALA A 42 32.47 16.59 -47.70
CA ALA A 42 33.06 15.32 -48.12
C ALA A 42 34.45 15.02 -47.51
N GLY A 43 34.76 15.65 -46.37
CA GLY A 43 36.09 15.65 -45.74
C GLY A 43 36.29 14.56 -44.68
N GLN A 44 37.55 14.30 -44.31
CA GLN A 44 37.87 13.32 -43.25
C GLN A 44 37.20 13.65 -41.91
N ALA A 45 37.10 14.94 -41.55
CA ALA A 45 36.41 15.38 -40.33
C ALA A 45 34.93 14.94 -40.32
N GLU A 46 34.21 15.18 -41.42
CA GLU A 46 32.83 14.74 -41.61
C GLU A 46 32.71 13.21 -41.61
N ALA A 47 33.66 12.51 -42.25
CA ALA A 47 33.71 11.04 -42.24
C ALA A 47 33.87 10.47 -40.82
N ASP A 48 34.73 11.08 -40.00
CA ASP A 48 34.95 10.69 -38.61
C ASP A 48 33.70 10.96 -37.75
N VAL A 49 33.06 12.14 -37.92
CA VAL A 49 31.80 12.49 -37.24
C VAL A 49 30.66 11.57 -37.67
N ALA A 50 30.55 11.22 -38.95
CA ALA A 50 29.56 10.27 -39.44
C ALA A 50 29.74 8.87 -38.83
N ASN A 51 31.00 8.42 -38.68
CA ASN A 51 31.31 7.16 -38.03
C ASN A 51 31.01 7.19 -36.52
N LEU A 52 31.29 8.31 -35.84
CA LEU A 52 30.87 8.55 -34.47
C LEU A 52 29.34 8.47 -34.32
N VAL A 53 28.58 9.22 -35.12
CA VAL A 53 27.11 9.25 -35.11
C VAL A 53 26.54 7.85 -35.35
N LYS A 54 27.05 7.12 -36.35
CA LYS A 54 26.63 5.74 -36.64
C LYS A 54 26.98 4.76 -35.51
N SER A 55 28.07 4.98 -34.76
CA SER A 55 28.43 4.15 -33.60
C SER A 55 27.38 4.18 -32.47
N TRP A 56 26.56 5.23 -32.41
CA TRP A 56 25.47 5.35 -31.43
C TRP A 56 24.18 4.62 -31.83
N ASN A 57 24.09 4.17 -33.10
CA ASN A 57 22.86 3.65 -33.72
C ASN A 57 21.62 4.50 -33.36
N PRO A 58 21.58 5.80 -33.73
CA PRO A 58 20.45 6.65 -33.42
C PRO A 58 19.19 6.20 -34.18
N ASP A 59 18.03 6.37 -33.55
CA ASP A 59 16.72 6.13 -34.17
C ASP A 59 16.57 7.01 -35.42
N PHE A 60 16.98 8.28 -35.30
CA PHE A 60 17.01 9.27 -36.37
C PHE A 60 18.12 10.33 -36.17
N ILE A 61 18.46 11.02 -37.25
CA ILE A 61 19.37 12.17 -37.27
C ILE A 61 18.56 13.42 -37.57
N VAL A 62 18.79 14.48 -36.80
CA VAL A 62 18.29 15.83 -37.04
C VAL A 62 19.47 16.70 -37.48
N THR A 63 19.28 17.63 -38.41
CA THR A 63 20.35 18.59 -38.76
C THR A 63 19.98 20.04 -38.46
N THR A 64 20.97 20.83 -38.06
CA THR A 64 20.88 22.28 -37.82
C THR A 64 21.35 23.11 -39.02
N GLY A 65 21.13 22.59 -40.24
CA GLY A 65 21.47 23.27 -41.49
C GLY A 65 22.92 23.10 -41.95
N ASP A 66 23.20 23.71 -43.10
CA ASP A 66 24.44 23.63 -43.88
C ASP A 66 24.93 22.19 -44.07
N ASN A 67 24.08 21.49 -44.83
CA ASN A 67 24.23 20.09 -45.20
C ASN A 67 25.10 19.93 -46.46
N ASN A 68 25.34 20.98 -47.24
CA ASN A 68 25.95 20.86 -48.57
C ASN A 68 26.80 22.09 -48.98
N TYR A 69 28.11 22.06 -48.69
CA TYR A 69 29.07 23.10 -49.05
C TYR A 69 29.67 22.88 -50.45
N PRO A 70 30.21 23.93 -51.12
CA PRO A 70 30.24 25.33 -50.69
C PRO A 70 28.99 26.14 -51.07
N ASP A 71 28.19 25.72 -52.05
CA ASP A 71 27.12 26.54 -52.64
C ASP A 71 25.76 25.80 -52.77
N GLY A 72 25.56 24.70 -52.04
CA GLY A 72 24.28 23.98 -52.04
C GLY A 72 23.95 23.25 -53.35
N THR A 73 24.90 23.08 -54.26
CA THR A 73 24.64 22.58 -55.62
C THR A 73 24.30 21.08 -55.67
N SER A 74 23.50 20.71 -56.69
CA SER A 74 23.10 19.34 -57.00
C SER A 74 24.27 18.40 -57.34
N GLU A 75 25.38 18.99 -57.78
CA GLU A 75 26.57 18.32 -58.30
C GLU A 75 27.40 17.65 -57.20
N VAL A 76 27.34 18.15 -55.96
CA VAL A 76 28.09 17.62 -54.80
C VAL A 76 27.19 17.07 -53.68
N ILE A 77 25.88 17.32 -53.71
CA ILE A 77 24.96 16.96 -52.59
C ILE A 77 24.96 15.48 -52.21
N ASP A 78 25.07 14.57 -53.19
CA ASP A 78 25.17 13.12 -52.94
C ASP A 78 26.56 12.70 -52.45
N GLN A 79 27.62 13.40 -52.89
CA GLN A 79 28.97 13.15 -52.39
C GLN A 79 29.09 13.60 -50.94
N ASN A 80 28.66 14.82 -50.62
CA ASN A 80 28.71 15.36 -49.26
C ASN A 80 27.85 14.50 -48.32
N ILE A 81 26.54 14.44 -48.55
CA ILE A 81 25.60 13.84 -47.59
C ILE A 81 25.46 12.31 -47.78
N GLY A 82 25.36 11.87 -49.04
CA GLY A 82 24.98 10.50 -49.39
C GLY A 82 26.01 9.45 -49.03
N GLN A 83 27.31 9.75 -49.22
CA GLN A 83 28.39 8.80 -48.89
C GLN A 83 28.40 8.41 -47.42
N TYR A 84 27.96 9.31 -46.53
CA TYR A 84 28.01 9.11 -45.08
C TYR A 84 26.68 8.66 -44.46
N TYR A 85 25.54 9.19 -44.94
CA TYR A 85 24.25 9.10 -44.24
C TYR A 85 23.09 8.49 -45.04
N HIS A 86 23.32 7.94 -46.25
CA HIS A 86 22.23 7.43 -47.11
C HIS A 86 21.27 6.44 -46.40
N GLU A 87 21.76 5.61 -45.49
CA GLU A 87 20.98 4.63 -44.70
C GLU A 87 19.91 5.25 -43.77
N TYR A 88 19.93 6.57 -43.55
CA TYR A 88 18.89 7.33 -42.83
C TYR A 88 17.95 8.08 -43.78
N ILE A 89 18.33 8.27 -45.04
CA ILE A 89 17.61 9.09 -46.03
C ILE A 89 16.60 8.23 -46.78
N PHE A 90 15.36 8.72 -46.88
CA PHE A 90 14.30 8.08 -47.67
C PHE A 90 13.34 9.12 -48.28
N PRO A 91 13.03 9.04 -49.59
CA PRO A 91 13.62 8.14 -50.58
C PRO A 91 14.98 8.67 -51.06
N TYR A 92 16.07 7.94 -50.74
CA TYR A 92 17.39 8.19 -51.30
C TYR A 92 17.42 7.84 -52.80
N LYS A 93 18.13 8.63 -53.60
CA LYS A 93 18.24 8.48 -55.06
C LYS A 93 19.69 8.55 -55.56
N GLY A 94 20.64 8.55 -54.63
CA GLY A 94 22.06 8.73 -54.92
C GLY A 94 22.78 7.41 -55.22
N THR A 95 24.10 7.46 -55.13
CA THR A 95 25.02 6.45 -55.68
C THR A 95 25.65 5.53 -54.63
N TYR A 96 25.59 5.87 -53.35
CA TYR A 96 26.39 5.21 -52.30
C TYR A 96 25.72 4.01 -51.60
N GLY A 97 24.43 3.75 -51.87
CA GLY A 97 23.72 2.61 -51.29
C GLY A 97 22.22 2.59 -51.63
N SER A 98 21.46 1.69 -51.00
CA SER A 98 20.01 1.54 -51.23
C SER A 98 19.15 2.63 -50.61
N GLY A 99 19.72 3.47 -49.74
CA GLY A 99 18.97 4.35 -48.85
C GLY A 99 18.42 3.63 -47.61
N GLY A 100 17.83 4.43 -46.71
CA GLY A 100 16.95 3.93 -45.66
C GLY A 100 15.57 3.53 -46.20
N THR A 101 14.82 2.73 -45.45
CA THR A 101 13.45 2.28 -45.82
C THR A 101 12.34 3.18 -45.28
N THR A 102 12.68 4.10 -44.36
CA THR A 102 11.81 5.12 -43.78
C THR A 102 12.60 6.41 -43.61
N LYS A 103 11.94 7.58 -43.51
CA LYS A 103 12.63 8.84 -43.27
C LYS A 103 13.15 8.86 -41.83
N ARG A 104 14.47 8.74 -41.67
CA ARG A 104 15.20 8.83 -40.39
C ARG A 104 16.24 9.95 -40.41
N PHE A 105 16.18 10.83 -41.42
CA PHE A 105 17.01 12.02 -41.56
C PHE A 105 16.09 13.23 -41.68
N PHE A 106 16.17 14.15 -40.74
CA PHE A 106 15.28 15.29 -40.58
C PHE A 106 16.10 16.59 -40.62
N PRO A 107 16.46 17.07 -41.83
CA PRO A 107 17.34 18.22 -41.94
C PRO A 107 16.57 19.53 -41.78
N SER A 108 17.18 20.48 -41.09
CA SER A 108 16.97 21.91 -41.32
C SER A 108 17.76 22.36 -42.54
N ILE A 109 17.37 23.49 -43.14
CA ILE A 109 18.04 24.12 -44.27
C ILE A 109 18.86 25.32 -43.77
N GLY A 110 20.15 25.38 -44.13
CA GLY A 110 21.04 26.50 -43.83
C GLY A 110 21.19 27.49 -44.99
N ASN A 111 22.17 28.39 -44.92
CA ASN A 111 22.41 29.38 -45.99
C ASN A 111 23.26 28.83 -47.14
N HIS A 112 24.23 27.96 -46.86
CA HIS A 112 24.97 27.25 -47.91
C HIS A 112 24.05 26.28 -48.66
N ASP A 113 23.07 25.66 -47.98
CA ASP A 113 22.02 24.87 -48.66
C ASP A 113 21.12 25.71 -49.58
N TRP A 114 20.90 26.99 -49.26
CA TRP A 114 19.95 27.88 -49.97
C TRP A 114 20.54 28.58 -51.19
N GLY A 115 21.86 28.81 -51.21
CA GLY A 115 22.56 29.77 -52.07
C GLY A 115 22.29 29.62 -53.58
N VAL A 116 22.06 28.41 -54.08
CA VAL A 116 21.74 28.14 -55.49
C VAL A 116 20.29 27.74 -55.67
N ASN A 117 19.58 28.47 -56.55
CA ASN A 117 18.19 28.22 -56.94
C ASN A 117 17.20 28.10 -55.74
N SER A 118 17.40 28.91 -54.69
CA SER A 118 16.55 28.93 -53.48
C SER A 118 16.41 27.54 -52.83
N GLY A 119 17.53 26.85 -52.63
CA GLY A 119 17.55 25.54 -51.97
C GLY A 119 16.98 24.37 -52.79
N LYS A 120 16.76 24.53 -54.10
CA LYS A 120 16.12 23.49 -54.93
C LYS A 120 16.78 22.10 -54.80
N ALA A 121 18.12 22.03 -54.76
CA ALA A 121 18.83 20.76 -54.64
C ALA A 121 18.52 20.06 -53.30
N PHE A 122 18.53 20.80 -52.19
CA PHE A 122 18.14 20.32 -50.87
C PHE A 122 16.70 19.75 -50.87
N PHE A 123 15.73 20.49 -51.43
CA PHE A 123 14.33 20.06 -51.48
C PHE A 123 14.14 18.80 -52.36
N ASP A 124 14.75 18.76 -53.55
CA ASP A 124 14.67 17.61 -54.47
C ASP A 124 15.31 16.33 -53.89
N TYR A 125 16.46 16.49 -53.21
CA TYR A 125 17.27 15.41 -52.66
C TYR A 125 16.60 14.75 -51.45
N PHE A 126 16.22 15.55 -50.45
CA PHE A 126 15.48 15.06 -49.28
C PHE A 126 13.99 14.80 -49.57
N SER A 127 13.53 15.06 -50.80
CA SER A 127 12.12 14.94 -51.24
C SER A 127 11.14 15.71 -50.35
N ILE A 128 11.60 16.82 -49.78
CA ILE A 128 10.77 17.79 -49.05
C ILE A 128 9.99 18.58 -50.10
N ARG A 129 8.68 18.76 -49.89
CA ARG A 129 7.84 19.45 -50.88
C ARG A 129 8.29 20.90 -51.00
N ASN A 130 8.34 21.42 -52.23
CA ASN A 130 8.88 22.76 -52.58
C ASN A 130 8.01 23.95 -52.11
N GLN A 131 7.25 23.76 -51.03
CA GLN A 131 6.39 24.70 -50.29
C GLN A 131 6.36 24.35 -48.78
N GLN A 132 7.35 23.59 -48.29
CA GLN A 132 7.47 23.17 -46.88
C GLN A 132 8.91 23.39 -46.42
N SER A 133 9.32 24.66 -46.41
CA SER A 133 10.60 25.15 -45.87
C SER A 133 10.75 24.84 -44.37
N PHE A 134 9.62 24.78 -43.66
CA PHE A 134 9.48 24.38 -42.26
C PHE A 134 8.47 23.23 -42.11
N TYR A 135 8.62 22.41 -41.07
CA TYR A 135 7.76 21.26 -40.79
C TYR A 135 7.88 20.76 -39.35
N GLU A 136 6.84 20.07 -38.85
CA GLU A 136 6.81 19.43 -37.52
C GLU A 136 6.76 17.90 -37.63
N PHE A 137 7.30 17.21 -36.62
CA PHE A 137 7.15 15.76 -36.46
C PHE A 137 7.41 15.33 -35.00
N VAL A 138 6.72 14.27 -34.54
CA VAL A 138 6.90 13.71 -33.19
C VAL A 138 7.75 12.43 -33.27
N GLN A 139 8.71 12.25 -32.36
CA GLN A 139 9.41 10.98 -32.11
C GLN A 139 9.50 10.74 -30.61
N GLY A 140 8.84 9.68 -30.13
CA GLY A 140 8.76 9.32 -28.71
C GLY A 140 8.22 10.47 -27.84
N PRO A 141 8.86 10.81 -26.71
CA PRO A 141 8.41 11.87 -25.81
C PRO A 141 8.62 13.29 -26.37
N VAL A 142 9.13 13.44 -27.60
CA VAL A 142 9.61 14.73 -28.16
C VAL A 142 8.84 15.15 -29.41
N HIS A 143 8.34 16.39 -29.43
CA HIS A 143 7.86 17.05 -30.65
C HIS A 143 8.95 17.97 -31.21
N PHE A 144 9.32 17.76 -32.47
CA PHE A 144 10.30 18.56 -33.20
C PHE A 144 9.63 19.56 -34.13
N PHE A 145 10.10 20.79 -34.12
CA PHE A 145 9.63 21.87 -35.00
C PHE A 145 10.83 22.42 -35.78
N ILE A 146 10.94 22.03 -37.05
CA ILE A 146 12.04 22.42 -37.95
C ILE A 146 11.64 23.71 -38.67
N LEU A 147 12.44 24.78 -38.50
CA LEU A 147 12.21 26.09 -39.15
C LEU A 147 13.24 26.34 -40.25
N ASN A 148 12.88 27.14 -41.25
CA ASN A 148 13.86 27.75 -42.15
C ASN A 148 14.15 29.17 -41.65
N SER A 149 15.40 29.39 -41.25
CA SER A 149 15.89 30.68 -40.72
C SER A 149 16.55 31.59 -41.76
N ASN A 150 16.55 31.25 -43.05
CA ASN A 150 17.06 32.14 -44.11
C ASN A 150 16.19 33.39 -44.25
N ARG A 151 16.77 34.56 -44.48
CA ARG A 151 16.02 35.84 -44.53
C ARG A 151 15.13 35.93 -45.78
N GLU A 152 15.43 35.11 -46.77
CA GLU A 152 14.82 34.96 -48.08
C GLU A 152 13.64 33.96 -48.06
N GLU A 153 13.32 33.38 -46.91
CA GLU A 153 12.20 32.43 -46.72
C GLU A 153 10.85 33.09 -47.10
N PRO A 154 10.11 32.57 -48.11
CA PRO A 154 8.91 33.24 -48.63
C PRO A 154 7.79 33.45 -47.62
N ASP A 155 7.65 32.55 -46.63
CA ASP A 155 6.66 32.63 -45.55
C ASP A 155 7.18 33.35 -44.28
N GLY A 156 8.37 33.96 -44.39
CA GLY A 156 8.96 34.96 -43.49
C GLY A 156 9.57 34.45 -42.17
N VAL A 157 10.70 35.03 -41.77
CA VAL A 157 11.43 34.72 -40.52
C VAL A 157 11.14 35.71 -39.38
N SER A 158 9.87 35.90 -39.02
CA SER A 158 9.49 36.73 -37.87
C SER A 158 8.39 36.09 -37.00
N PRO A 159 8.25 36.47 -35.71
CA PRO A 159 7.20 35.93 -34.83
C PRO A 159 5.76 36.14 -35.34
N THR A 160 5.55 37.04 -36.30
CA THR A 160 4.24 37.39 -36.86
C THR A 160 4.06 36.96 -38.31
N SER A 161 5.05 36.26 -38.90
CA SER A 161 4.96 35.70 -40.25
C SER A 161 4.01 34.49 -40.31
N PRO A 162 3.61 34.01 -41.51
CA PRO A 162 3.02 32.68 -41.68
C PRO A 162 3.76 31.57 -40.91
N GLN A 163 5.09 31.47 -41.04
CA GLN A 163 5.92 30.49 -40.34
C GLN A 163 5.84 30.66 -38.81
N GLY A 164 5.99 31.87 -38.28
CA GLY A 164 5.92 32.14 -36.83
C GLY A 164 4.54 31.88 -36.22
N LYS A 165 3.46 32.18 -36.97
CA LYS A 165 2.07 31.87 -36.59
C LYS A 165 1.77 30.38 -36.57
N TRP A 166 2.32 29.63 -37.53
CA TRP A 166 2.25 28.16 -37.54
C TRP A 166 2.95 27.60 -36.30
N LEU A 167 4.22 27.96 -36.05
CA LEU A 167 4.97 27.45 -34.91
C LEU A 167 4.27 27.73 -33.57
N LYS A 168 3.79 28.97 -33.35
CA LYS A 168 3.06 29.32 -32.12
C LYS A 168 1.83 28.44 -31.92
N LYS A 169 1.10 28.15 -32.99
CA LYS A 169 -0.11 27.30 -32.94
C LYS A 169 0.26 25.83 -32.69
N SER A 170 1.31 25.33 -33.32
CA SER A 170 1.72 23.92 -33.22
C SER A 170 2.36 23.58 -31.88
N LEU A 171 3.22 24.45 -31.32
CA LEU A 171 3.71 24.31 -29.94
C LEU A 171 2.55 24.29 -28.94
N ALA A 172 1.63 25.25 -29.03
CA ALA A 172 0.45 25.34 -28.16
C ALA A 172 -0.61 24.23 -28.39
N ALA A 173 -0.43 23.39 -29.41
CA ALA A 173 -1.23 22.19 -29.68
C ALA A 173 -0.46 20.89 -29.39
N SER A 174 0.79 20.97 -28.93
CA SER A 174 1.62 19.82 -28.61
C SER A 174 1.20 19.17 -27.29
N THR A 175 1.25 17.85 -27.24
CA THR A 175 1.00 17.04 -26.03
C THR A 175 2.19 16.13 -25.69
N SER A 176 3.37 16.45 -26.23
CA SER A 176 4.64 15.76 -25.91
C SER A 176 5.25 16.28 -24.61
N VAL A 177 6.07 15.45 -23.95
CA VAL A 177 6.76 15.82 -22.69
C VAL A 177 7.79 16.92 -22.94
N PHE A 178 8.46 16.89 -24.09
CA PHE A 178 9.44 17.90 -24.49
C PHE A 178 9.15 18.43 -25.90
N ASN A 179 9.31 19.73 -26.08
CA ASN A 179 9.14 20.44 -27.34
C ASN A 179 10.47 21.08 -27.78
N VAL A 180 11.02 20.61 -28.90
CA VAL A 180 12.35 20.98 -29.39
C VAL A 180 12.22 21.74 -30.71
N VAL A 181 12.67 22.99 -30.73
CA VAL A 181 12.67 23.82 -31.95
C VAL A 181 14.06 23.78 -32.58
N VAL A 182 14.15 23.57 -33.90
CA VAL A 182 15.43 23.36 -34.60
C VAL A 182 15.49 24.20 -35.86
N PHE A 183 16.61 24.91 -36.06
CA PHE A 183 16.88 25.66 -37.28
C PHE A 183 18.39 25.85 -37.47
N HIS A 184 18.80 26.79 -38.32
CA HIS A 184 20.22 27.02 -38.62
C HIS A 184 20.79 28.24 -37.88
N HIS A 185 20.33 29.45 -38.19
CA HIS A 185 20.91 30.70 -37.67
C HIS A 185 20.62 30.89 -36.16
N PRO A 186 21.64 30.85 -35.27
CA PRO A 186 21.44 30.79 -33.82
C PRO A 186 20.90 32.13 -33.27
N PRO A 187 19.82 32.14 -32.45
CA PRO A 187 19.28 33.39 -31.88
C PRO A 187 20.27 34.09 -30.95
N TYR A 188 21.05 33.28 -30.23
CA TYR A 188 22.11 33.67 -29.32
C TYR A 188 23.36 32.86 -29.67
N SER A 189 24.48 33.54 -29.93
CA SER A 189 25.78 32.90 -30.19
C SER A 189 26.92 33.84 -29.82
N SER A 190 27.94 33.29 -29.16
CA SER A 190 29.26 33.90 -28.92
C SER A 190 30.26 33.57 -30.04
N GLY A 191 29.86 32.85 -31.08
CA GLY A 191 30.69 32.50 -32.22
C GLY A 191 31.05 33.71 -33.09
N ARG A 192 31.72 33.44 -34.22
CA ARG A 192 32.20 34.43 -35.19
C ARG A 192 31.07 35.23 -35.83
N HIS A 193 29.91 34.63 -36.07
CA HIS A 193 28.74 35.21 -36.74
C HIS A 193 27.77 35.84 -35.74
N GLY A 194 27.55 35.16 -34.60
CA GLY A 194 26.88 35.70 -33.42
C GLY A 194 25.35 35.71 -33.46
N SER A 195 24.74 36.35 -32.46
CA SER A 195 23.29 36.37 -32.21
C SER A 195 22.45 36.89 -33.38
N ASN A 196 21.63 36.00 -33.96
CA ASN A 196 20.68 36.35 -35.02
C ASN A 196 19.40 36.93 -34.41
N ILE A 197 19.40 38.24 -34.15
CA ILE A 197 18.34 38.94 -33.39
C ILE A 197 16.90 38.76 -33.91
N TYR A 198 16.74 38.40 -35.18
CA TYR A 198 15.43 38.15 -35.83
C TYR A 198 14.87 36.75 -35.55
N MET A 199 15.70 35.80 -35.10
CA MET A 199 15.31 34.48 -34.62
C MET A 199 15.11 34.42 -33.09
N GLN A 200 15.28 35.53 -32.36
CA GLN A 200 14.95 35.63 -30.94
C GLN A 200 13.42 35.70 -30.75
N TRP A 201 12.73 34.61 -31.04
CA TRP A 201 11.29 34.50 -30.82
C TRP A 201 11.04 34.02 -29.37
N PRO A 202 9.86 34.30 -28.78
CA PRO A 202 9.55 33.88 -27.41
C PRO A 202 9.16 32.39 -27.36
N PHE A 203 10.07 31.50 -27.77
CA PHE A 203 9.84 30.05 -27.88
C PHE A 203 9.38 29.43 -26.55
N LYS A 204 9.99 29.82 -25.43
CA LYS A 204 9.60 29.35 -24.07
C LYS A 204 8.15 29.71 -23.74
N GLU A 205 7.71 30.93 -24.03
CA GLU A 205 6.33 31.38 -23.80
C GLU A 205 5.31 30.66 -24.69
N TRP A 206 5.76 30.06 -25.80
CA TRP A 206 4.92 29.30 -26.72
C TRP A 206 4.90 27.81 -26.37
N GLY A 207 5.73 27.35 -25.44
CA GLY A 207 5.77 25.97 -24.96
C GLY A 207 6.97 25.14 -25.41
N ALA A 208 8.05 25.75 -25.90
CA ALA A 208 9.31 25.05 -26.17
C ALA A 208 10.14 24.85 -24.89
N ASP A 209 10.89 23.75 -24.83
CA ASP A 209 11.83 23.41 -23.75
C ASP A 209 13.29 23.58 -24.17
N VAL A 210 13.58 23.50 -25.48
CA VAL A 210 14.94 23.55 -26.04
C VAL A 210 14.94 24.16 -27.43
N VAL A 211 16.00 24.90 -27.76
CA VAL A 211 16.30 25.35 -29.14
C VAL A 211 17.65 24.79 -29.60
N LEU A 212 17.71 24.26 -30.83
CA LEU A 212 18.92 23.72 -31.46
C LEU A 212 19.25 24.48 -32.76
N SER A 213 20.52 24.81 -32.96
CA SER A 213 21.03 25.66 -34.06
C SER A 213 22.48 25.34 -34.46
N GLY A 214 22.95 25.90 -35.58
CA GLY A 214 24.27 25.68 -36.19
C GLY A 214 24.91 27.00 -36.62
N HIS A 215 25.36 27.12 -37.87
CA HIS A 215 25.86 28.33 -38.56
C HIS A 215 27.19 28.91 -38.04
N ASP A 216 27.29 29.11 -36.73
CA ASP A 216 28.58 29.32 -36.09
C ASP A 216 29.25 27.97 -35.92
N HIS A 217 30.37 27.74 -36.65
CA HIS A 217 31.08 26.47 -36.68
C HIS A 217 31.82 26.19 -35.35
N THR A 218 31.04 25.99 -34.30
CA THR A 218 31.39 25.90 -32.88
C THR A 218 30.29 25.15 -32.15
N TYR A 219 30.61 24.56 -31.00
CA TYR A 219 29.60 24.13 -30.05
C TYR A 219 29.45 25.16 -28.95
N GLU A 220 28.22 25.56 -28.65
CA GLU A 220 27.90 26.42 -27.52
C GLU A 220 26.54 26.07 -26.91
N ARG A 221 26.50 25.82 -25.60
CA ARG A 221 25.24 25.78 -24.83
C ARG A 221 25.07 27.11 -24.10
N LEU A 222 23.92 27.75 -24.28
CA LEU A 222 23.47 28.91 -23.53
C LEU A 222 22.20 28.57 -22.74
N VAL A 223 21.89 29.33 -21.69
CA VAL A 223 20.61 29.23 -20.97
C VAL A 223 19.98 30.61 -20.86
N VAL A 224 18.90 30.83 -21.61
CA VAL A 224 18.20 32.12 -21.70
C VAL A 224 16.83 31.99 -21.04
N ASN A 225 16.53 32.86 -20.06
CA ASN A 225 15.29 32.81 -19.26
C ASN A 225 15.01 31.43 -18.63
N GLY A 226 16.06 30.68 -18.28
CA GLY A 226 15.96 29.31 -17.76
C GLY A 226 15.45 28.31 -18.80
N MET A 227 15.85 28.44 -20.06
CA MET A 227 15.65 27.44 -21.12
C MET A 227 16.95 27.28 -21.92
N PRO A 228 17.43 26.06 -22.20
CA PRO A 228 18.64 25.83 -22.98
C PRO A 228 18.48 26.18 -24.47
N TYR A 229 19.53 26.79 -25.01
CA TYR A 229 19.77 27.00 -26.44
C TYR A 229 21.11 26.35 -26.78
N PHE A 230 21.20 25.66 -27.91
CA PHE A 230 22.43 25.03 -28.37
C PHE A 230 22.82 25.49 -29.77
N VAL A 231 24.08 25.85 -29.95
CA VAL A 231 24.80 25.96 -31.21
C VAL A 231 25.64 24.68 -31.36
N ASN A 232 25.61 24.03 -32.52
CA ASN A 232 26.22 22.72 -32.74
C ASN A 232 26.78 22.59 -34.17
N GLY A 233 27.55 23.59 -34.61
CA GLY A 233 28.13 23.65 -35.95
C GLY A 233 29.49 22.95 -36.09
N ILE A 234 29.75 21.87 -35.35
CA ILE A 234 31.05 21.18 -35.34
C ILE A 234 31.08 19.90 -36.20
N GLY A 235 30.14 19.72 -37.12
CA GLY A 235 29.95 18.45 -37.83
C GLY A 235 30.98 18.15 -38.93
N GLY A 236 31.68 19.15 -39.47
CA GLY A 236 32.72 18.93 -40.49
C GLY A 236 33.31 20.17 -41.17
N ALA A 237 32.60 21.30 -41.18
CA ALA A 237 33.05 22.57 -41.75
C ALA A 237 33.98 23.37 -40.82
N GLU A 238 34.77 24.31 -41.35
CA GLU A 238 35.97 24.80 -40.65
C GLU A 238 35.65 25.52 -39.33
N LEU A 239 36.24 25.04 -38.23
CA LEU A 239 35.93 25.52 -36.87
C LEU A 239 36.29 26.99 -36.68
N TYR A 240 35.34 27.77 -36.16
CA TYR A 240 35.50 29.22 -35.96
C TYR A 240 36.09 29.57 -34.58
N TYR A 241 36.62 30.78 -34.47
CA TYR A 241 36.95 31.38 -33.19
C TYR A 241 35.69 31.97 -32.51
N PHE A 242 35.69 32.01 -31.18
CA PHE A 242 34.67 32.73 -30.43
C PHE A 242 34.99 34.22 -30.33
N ASN A 243 33.95 35.05 -30.48
CA ASN A 243 33.91 36.43 -30.01
C ASN A 243 33.82 36.46 -28.46
N PRO A 244 33.85 37.64 -27.81
CA PRO A 244 33.58 37.76 -26.38
C PRO A 244 32.25 37.08 -26.01
N PRO A 245 32.20 36.28 -24.92
CA PRO A 245 31.02 35.49 -24.58
C PRO A 245 29.79 36.34 -24.28
N LEU A 246 28.63 35.83 -24.68
CA LEU A 246 27.34 36.30 -24.19
C LEU A 246 27.17 35.93 -22.70
N PRO A 247 26.48 36.76 -21.89
CA PRO A 247 26.21 36.47 -20.47
C PRO A 247 25.51 35.12 -20.22
N GLU A 248 24.73 34.65 -21.19
CA GLU A 248 23.94 33.42 -21.10
C GLU A 248 24.74 32.15 -21.43
N SER A 249 25.98 32.29 -21.90
CA SER A 249 26.87 31.19 -22.32
C SER A 249 27.29 30.29 -21.15
N GLN A 250 27.06 28.97 -21.25
CA GLN A 250 27.32 27.99 -20.19
C GLN A 250 28.46 27.01 -20.53
N SER A 251 28.60 26.63 -21.81
CA SER A 251 29.63 25.71 -22.29
C SER A 251 29.99 26.06 -23.73
N ARG A 252 31.27 26.00 -24.09
CA ARG A 252 31.79 26.42 -25.41
C ARG A 252 32.97 25.55 -25.84
N PHE A 253 32.96 25.08 -27.08
CA PHE A 253 33.99 24.22 -27.65
C PHE A 253 34.17 24.45 -29.16
N ASN A 254 35.42 24.47 -29.61
CA ASN A 254 35.81 24.69 -31.01
C ASN A 254 37.17 24.04 -31.36
N GLN A 255 37.60 23.04 -30.59
CA GLN A 255 38.93 22.44 -30.68
C GLN A 255 39.00 21.15 -31.52
N ASP A 256 37.85 20.50 -31.78
CA ASP A 256 37.72 19.34 -32.66
C ASP A 256 36.29 19.27 -33.23
N PHE A 257 36.06 18.37 -34.17
CA PHE A 257 34.76 18.10 -34.77
C PHE A 257 33.96 17.10 -33.93
N GLY A 258 32.64 17.10 -34.04
CA GLY A 258 31.77 16.26 -33.23
C GLY A 258 30.31 16.27 -33.64
N ALA A 259 29.49 15.63 -32.82
CA ALA A 259 28.04 15.66 -32.92
C ALA A 259 27.44 15.62 -31.51
N MET A 260 26.16 15.96 -31.39
CA MET A 260 25.42 15.82 -30.15
C MET A 260 24.59 14.54 -30.18
N ARG A 261 24.86 13.61 -29.27
CA ARG A 261 23.96 12.51 -28.93
C ARG A 261 22.93 13.05 -27.96
N VAL A 262 21.65 12.84 -28.24
CA VAL A 262 20.57 13.20 -27.32
C VAL A 262 19.78 11.95 -26.95
N GLU A 263 19.55 11.77 -25.65
CA GLU A 263 18.72 10.72 -25.09
C GLU A 263 17.53 11.35 -24.37
N ALA A 264 16.35 11.21 -24.96
CA ALA A 264 15.10 11.71 -24.39
C ALA A 264 14.30 10.57 -23.75
N THR A 265 13.76 10.82 -22.56
CA THR A 265 12.82 9.96 -21.85
C THR A 265 11.55 10.75 -21.49
N SER A 266 10.64 10.19 -20.70
CA SER A 266 9.51 10.93 -20.10
C SER A 266 9.86 11.69 -18.81
N ALA A 267 11.07 11.52 -18.25
CA ALA A 267 11.50 12.13 -16.99
C ALA A 267 12.66 13.13 -17.15
N TYR A 268 13.53 12.89 -18.15
CA TYR A 268 14.64 13.78 -18.49
C TYR A 268 14.95 13.74 -19.99
N MET A 269 15.57 14.82 -20.50
CA MET A 269 16.31 14.78 -21.77
C MET A 269 17.77 15.16 -21.52
N LYS A 270 18.68 14.29 -21.97
CA LYS A 270 20.12 14.40 -21.76
C LYS A 270 20.85 14.62 -23.09
N PHE A 271 21.52 15.75 -23.18
CA PHE A 271 22.32 16.22 -24.31
C PHE A 271 23.78 15.91 -24.02
N GLN A 272 24.44 15.19 -24.92
CA GLN A 272 25.84 14.79 -24.82
C GLN A 272 26.56 15.20 -26.11
N THR A 273 27.24 16.35 -26.10
CA THR A 273 28.10 16.73 -27.22
C THR A 273 29.40 15.95 -27.12
N ILE A 274 29.76 15.24 -28.18
CA ILE A 274 30.87 14.28 -28.19
C ILE A 274 31.71 14.52 -29.46
N THR A 275 33.03 14.63 -29.32
CA THR A 275 33.92 14.77 -30.48
C THR A 275 34.04 13.46 -31.26
N ARG A 276 34.47 13.54 -32.53
CA ARG A 276 34.79 12.38 -33.36
C ARG A 276 35.80 11.39 -32.75
N ALA A 277 36.57 11.82 -31.75
CA ALA A 277 37.48 10.98 -30.98
C ALA A 277 36.80 10.22 -29.81
N GLY A 278 35.48 10.38 -29.63
CA GLY A 278 34.71 9.81 -28.53
C GLY A 278 34.81 10.59 -27.21
N LEU A 279 35.37 11.80 -27.23
CA LEU A 279 35.48 12.66 -26.04
C LEU A 279 34.16 13.38 -25.77
N LEU A 280 33.57 13.17 -24.61
CA LEU A 280 32.44 13.99 -24.11
C LEU A 280 32.93 15.43 -23.86
N VAL A 281 32.36 16.38 -24.60
CA VAL A 281 32.64 17.82 -24.55
C VAL A 281 31.79 18.50 -23.48
N ASP A 282 30.51 18.17 -23.45
CA ASP A 282 29.50 18.79 -22.59
C ASP A 282 28.38 17.77 -22.37
N GLU A 283 27.95 17.61 -21.12
CA GLU A 283 26.72 16.90 -20.79
C GLU A 283 25.77 17.85 -20.07
N TYR A 284 24.53 17.92 -20.55
CA TYR A 284 23.47 18.72 -19.94
C TYR A 284 22.19 17.91 -19.86
N THR A 285 21.48 18.00 -18.74
CA THR A 285 20.23 17.30 -18.53
C THR A 285 19.16 18.30 -18.12
N ILE A 286 18.00 18.26 -18.79
CA ILE A 286 16.76 18.83 -18.26
C ILE A 286 15.98 17.69 -17.61
N GLY A 287 15.69 17.83 -16.31
CA GLY A 287 15.39 16.72 -15.40
C GLY A 287 16.14 16.90 -14.07
N GLN A 288 15.99 15.97 -13.13
CA GLN A 288 16.51 16.08 -11.75
C GLN A 288 17.07 14.73 -11.24
N ASN A 289 18.06 14.78 -10.35
CA ASN A 289 18.51 13.69 -9.47
C ASN A 289 19.48 14.26 -8.42
N ILE A 290 19.10 14.25 -7.14
CA ILE A 290 19.92 14.65 -5.97
C ILE A 290 19.52 13.81 -4.74
N PRO A 291 20.46 13.57 -3.79
CA PRO A 291 20.15 12.92 -2.53
C PRO A 291 19.33 13.84 -1.61
N ILE A 292 18.31 13.31 -0.96
CA ILE A 292 17.54 13.96 0.11
C ILE A 292 17.28 12.96 1.23
N VAL A 293 17.06 13.44 2.46
CA VAL A 293 16.54 12.60 3.55
C VAL A 293 15.09 12.27 3.24
N THR A 294 14.74 10.98 3.27
CA THR A 294 13.36 10.51 3.03
C THR A 294 12.63 10.19 4.33
N ALA A 295 13.34 9.77 5.37
CA ALA A 295 12.80 9.62 6.73
C ALA A 295 13.91 9.52 7.79
N ILE A 296 13.56 9.89 9.02
CA ILE A 296 14.23 9.43 10.25
C ILE A 296 13.17 8.73 11.11
N THR A 297 13.29 7.43 11.30
CA THR A 297 12.30 6.59 12.01
C THR A 297 12.87 5.94 13.27
N ALA A 298 11.99 5.65 14.22
CA ALA A 298 12.29 4.89 15.43
C ALA A 298 12.38 3.37 15.11
N ILE A 299 13.42 2.68 15.60
CA ILE A 299 13.57 1.21 15.48
C ILE A 299 13.13 0.50 16.77
N ASN A 300 13.59 0.97 17.94
CA ASN A 300 13.06 0.55 19.24
C ASN A 300 11.56 0.94 19.35
N GLN A 301 10.82 0.26 20.23
CA GLN A 301 9.47 0.65 20.63
C GLN A 301 9.45 2.03 21.32
N SER A 302 8.30 2.70 21.30
CA SER A 302 8.06 3.98 21.98
C SER A 302 6.64 3.96 22.57
N PRO A 303 6.44 4.32 23.86
CA PRO A 303 7.45 4.77 24.82
C PRO A 303 8.47 3.68 25.20
N THR A 304 9.58 4.04 25.84
CA THR A 304 10.61 3.09 26.26
C THR A 304 11.54 3.61 27.35
N ASN A 305 11.98 2.73 28.26
CA ASN A 305 12.98 3.01 29.28
C ASN A 305 14.43 2.72 28.85
N ALA A 306 14.63 2.16 27.65
CA ALA A 306 15.91 1.64 27.18
C ALA A 306 17.04 2.67 27.26
N SER A 307 18.22 2.25 27.73
CA SER A 307 19.41 3.10 27.85
C SER A 307 19.97 3.57 26.50
N VAL A 308 19.74 2.79 25.43
CA VAL A 308 20.17 3.09 24.06
C VAL A 308 18.99 2.93 23.10
N LEU A 309 18.76 3.96 22.30
CA LEU A 309 17.70 4.09 21.30
C LEU A 309 18.32 4.08 19.91
N ASN A 310 17.67 3.47 18.93
CA ASN A 310 18.20 3.38 17.57
C ASN A 310 17.22 4.00 16.58
N PHE A 311 17.72 4.96 15.80
CA PHE A 311 16.99 5.58 14.70
C PHE A 311 17.47 5.02 13.37
N GLN A 312 16.55 4.78 12.43
CA GLN A 312 16.87 4.50 11.04
C GLN A 312 16.76 5.79 10.21
N VAL A 313 17.88 6.24 9.66
CA VAL A 313 17.98 7.39 8.77
C VAL A 313 18.00 6.86 7.34
N SER A 314 17.08 7.33 6.50
CA SER A 314 16.91 6.88 5.12
C SER A 314 17.06 8.03 4.12
N PHE A 315 17.69 7.74 2.99
CA PHE A 315 17.99 8.68 1.91
C PHE A 315 17.34 8.24 0.58
N SER A 316 17.13 9.17 -0.35
CA SER A 316 16.53 8.90 -1.68
C SER A 316 17.42 8.08 -2.61
N GLU A 317 18.74 8.12 -2.39
CA GLU A 317 19.74 7.33 -3.10
C GLU A 317 20.90 6.96 -2.16
N SER A 318 21.88 6.19 -2.64
CA SER A 318 23.03 5.82 -1.81
C SER A 318 23.98 6.99 -1.58
N VAL A 319 24.29 7.24 -0.31
CA VAL A 319 25.17 8.32 0.14
C VAL A 319 26.41 7.76 0.87
N THR A 320 27.41 8.63 1.01
CA THR A 320 28.61 8.48 1.84
C THR A 320 28.81 9.75 2.65
N GLY A 321 29.71 9.72 3.64
CA GLY A 321 30.00 10.87 4.52
C GLY A 321 29.25 10.87 5.86
N VAL A 322 28.11 10.15 5.94
CA VAL A 322 27.25 10.11 7.14
C VAL A 322 28.01 9.69 8.41
N ASP A 323 28.22 10.64 9.34
CA ASP A 323 28.85 10.42 10.64
C ASP A 323 28.12 11.13 11.81
N ALA A 324 28.65 11.02 13.02
CA ALA A 324 28.01 11.54 14.24
C ALA A 324 27.92 13.07 14.32
N SER A 325 28.63 13.81 13.46
CA SER A 325 28.60 15.28 13.39
C SER A 325 27.47 15.84 12.51
N ASP A 326 26.83 14.99 11.70
CA ASP A 326 25.68 15.34 10.87
C ASP A 326 24.36 15.31 11.66
N PHE A 327 24.40 14.98 12.95
CA PHE A 327 23.22 14.76 13.78
C PHE A 327 23.21 15.63 15.03
N THR A 328 22.02 16.09 15.41
CA THR A 328 21.77 16.75 16.69
C THR A 328 20.56 16.12 17.39
N LEU A 329 20.45 16.33 18.70
CA LEU A 329 19.36 15.79 19.51
C LEU A 329 18.45 16.92 19.99
N SER A 330 17.16 16.83 19.64
CA SER A 330 16.11 17.67 20.21
C SER A 330 15.49 16.91 21.38
N THR A 331 15.86 17.28 22.61
CA THR A 331 15.46 16.57 23.84
C THR A 331 15.55 17.43 25.10
N ASN A 332 14.76 17.08 26.12
CA ASN A 332 14.85 17.60 27.49
C ASN A 332 15.60 16.67 28.46
N LEU A 333 16.13 15.54 27.98
CA LEU A 333 16.75 14.49 28.80
C LEU A 333 18.18 14.82 29.21
N ASN A 334 18.52 14.56 30.47
CA ASN A 334 19.83 14.95 31.01
C ASN A 334 20.91 13.91 30.69
N GLY A 335 21.86 14.30 29.83
CA GLY A 335 22.99 13.46 29.43
C GLY A 335 22.71 12.52 28.27
N ALA A 336 21.66 12.76 27.47
CA ALA A 336 21.45 12.06 26.21
C ALA A 336 22.50 12.48 25.16
N ALA A 337 23.07 11.52 24.44
CA ALA A 337 24.15 11.73 23.47
C ALA A 337 24.19 10.66 22.39
N ILE A 338 24.57 11.02 21.17
CA ILE A 338 24.82 10.09 20.05
C ILE A 338 26.04 9.22 20.42
N GLU A 339 25.87 7.91 20.41
CA GLU A 339 26.93 6.94 20.75
C GLU A 339 27.62 6.39 19.50
N ASN A 340 26.85 6.13 18.43
CA ASN A 340 27.35 5.45 17.24
C ASN A 340 26.52 5.76 15.99
N VAL A 341 27.15 5.75 14.82
CA VAL A 341 26.51 5.82 13.50
C VAL A 341 27.02 4.64 12.68
N ASN A 342 26.12 3.76 12.25
CA ASN A 342 26.48 2.50 11.59
C ASN A 342 25.52 2.18 10.44
N GLY A 343 26.05 2.08 9.22
CA GLY A 343 25.27 1.82 8.01
C GLY A 343 26.07 2.06 6.73
N SER A 344 25.39 1.95 5.59
CA SER A 344 26.00 2.15 4.27
C SER A 344 24.93 2.23 3.19
N GLY A 345 25.21 2.91 2.08
CA GLY A 345 24.26 3.04 0.98
C GLY A 345 23.21 4.09 1.30
N ASN A 346 21.92 3.76 1.19
CA ASN A 346 20.84 4.72 1.43
C ASN A 346 20.19 4.61 2.83
N THR A 347 20.76 3.81 3.74
CA THR A 347 20.18 3.58 5.07
C THR A 347 21.25 3.45 6.16
N TYR A 348 21.07 4.20 7.25
CA TYR A 348 21.98 4.25 8.39
C TYR A 348 21.21 4.05 9.70
N THR A 349 21.85 3.41 10.67
CA THR A 349 21.35 3.28 12.04
C THR A 349 22.16 4.17 12.97
N VAL A 350 21.51 5.06 13.70
CA VAL A 350 22.13 5.96 14.67
C VAL A 350 21.70 5.53 16.07
N SER A 351 22.66 5.09 16.88
CA SER A 351 22.47 4.70 18.28
C SER A 351 22.69 5.90 19.19
N VAL A 352 21.73 6.17 20.07
CA VAL A 352 21.68 7.34 20.95
C VAL A 352 21.42 6.89 22.37
N SER A 353 22.28 7.30 23.30
CA SER A 353 22.03 7.12 24.74
C SER A 353 20.86 8.02 25.18
N SER A 354 19.91 7.46 25.92
CA SER A 354 18.68 8.16 26.33
C SER A 354 18.84 9.07 27.56
N GLY A 355 20.05 9.19 28.12
CA GLY A 355 20.31 10.03 29.29
C GLY A 355 19.51 9.60 30.53
N ASN A 356 19.03 10.57 31.31
CA ASN A 356 18.34 10.37 32.58
C ASN A 356 17.06 11.22 32.66
N GLY A 357 16.05 10.68 33.35
CA GLY A 357 14.70 11.24 33.46
C GLY A 357 13.82 10.89 32.26
N ASP A 358 12.67 11.55 32.20
CA ASP A 358 11.58 11.27 31.26
C ASP A 358 11.40 12.45 30.29
N GLY A 359 10.97 12.19 29.06
CA GLY A 359 10.86 13.23 28.05
C GLY A 359 10.89 12.79 26.60
N ALA A 360 10.84 13.78 25.71
CA ALA A 360 10.95 13.57 24.28
C ALA A 360 12.42 13.49 23.85
N LEU A 361 12.74 12.59 22.92
CA LEU A 361 14.04 12.55 22.23
C LEU A 361 13.83 12.32 20.73
N ARG A 362 14.19 13.33 19.93
CA ARG A 362 14.20 13.26 18.47
C ARG A 362 15.62 13.43 17.94
N LEU A 363 15.98 12.62 16.95
CA LEU A 363 17.21 12.78 16.18
C LEU A 363 16.92 13.68 14.98
N ASP A 364 17.65 14.79 14.88
CA ASP A 364 17.58 15.72 13.75
C ASP A 364 18.87 15.59 12.93
N LEU A 365 18.73 15.51 11.60
CA LEU A 365 19.88 15.58 10.69
C LEU A 365 20.14 17.05 10.34
N THR A 366 21.36 17.51 10.62
CA THR A 366 21.85 18.86 10.32
C THR A 366 22.82 18.77 9.15
N ASP A 367 22.37 19.18 7.97
CA ASP A 367 23.19 19.15 6.76
C ASP A 367 24.35 20.17 6.86
N ASN A 368 25.54 19.71 6.49
CA ASN A 368 26.82 20.41 6.57
C ASN A 368 27.67 20.20 5.29
N ASP A 369 27.08 19.75 4.18
CA ASP A 369 27.73 19.28 2.93
C ASP A 369 28.63 18.02 3.06
N SER A 370 28.70 17.32 4.20
CA SER A 370 29.48 16.07 4.32
C SER A 370 28.85 14.91 3.54
N ILE A 371 27.51 14.83 3.57
CA ILE A 371 26.73 13.71 3.05
C ILE A 371 26.56 13.90 1.54
N MET A 372 27.16 13.01 0.75
CA MET A 372 27.19 13.08 -0.71
C MET A 372 26.77 11.77 -1.38
N ASN A 373 26.12 11.84 -2.54
CA ASN A 373 25.89 10.65 -3.37
C ASN A 373 27.17 10.21 -4.12
N SER A 374 27.10 9.09 -4.84
CA SER A 374 28.23 8.54 -5.62
C SER A 374 28.72 9.42 -6.78
N LEU A 375 28.01 10.50 -7.12
CA LEU A 375 28.42 11.50 -8.10
C LEU A 375 29.06 12.74 -7.46
N GLY A 376 29.09 12.83 -6.12
CA GLY A 376 29.58 13.99 -5.37
C GLY A 376 28.55 15.10 -5.18
N ASN A 377 27.26 14.83 -5.39
CA ASN A 377 26.19 15.78 -5.08
C ASN A 377 25.90 15.74 -3.57
N SER A 378 26.01 16.87 -2.86
CA SER A 378 25.61 17.00 -1.45
C SER A 378 24.11 16.73 -1.24
N LEU A 379 23.77 16.36 -0.01
CA LEU A 379 22.41 16.21 0.51
C LEU A 379 21.59 17.50 0.36
N GLY A 380 20.46 17.43 -0.36
CA GLY A 380 19.62 18.57 -0.74
C GLY A 380 20.17 19.41 -1.91
N GLY A 381 21.42 19.17 -2.32
CA GLY A 381 22.20 20.00 -3.22
C GLY A 381 23.27 20.81 -2.46
N PRO A 382 24.13 21.59 -3.16
CA PRO A 382 25.27 22.23 -2.51
C PRO A 382 24.87 23.40 -1.59
N GLY A 383 25.24 23.32 -0.29
CA GLY A 383 25.22 24.46 0.64
C GLY A 383 24.54 24.23 1.99
N VAL A 384 25.35 23.90 2.99
CA VAL A 384 25.09 23.81 4.45
C VAL A 384 23.68 24.19 4.89
N GLY A 385 22.92 23.17 5.26
CA GLY A 385 21.63 23.25 5.92
C GLY A 385 20.45 22.98 5.00
N ASN A 386 20.65 23.02 3.67
CA ASN A 386 19.58 22.84 2.69
C ASN A 386 19.05 21.39 2.64
N GLY A 387 19.88 20.40 3.02
CA GLY A 387 19.50 19.00 3.17
C GLY A 387 19.01 18.58 4.56
N SER A 388 18.87 19.52 5.51
CA SER A 388 18.55 19.21 6.91
C SER A 388 17.16 18.61 7.08
N PHE A 389 17.00 17.74 8.07
CA PHE A 389 15.74 17.05 8.34
C PHE A 389 15.42 17.04 9.84
N THR A 390 14.42 17.83 10.21
CA THR A 390 13.93 18.00 11.59
C THR A 390 12.58 17.34 11.85
N ASP A 391 11.99 16.70 10.84
CA ASP A 391 10.64 16.14 10.91
C ASP A 391 10.68 14.63 11.20
N GLY A 392 11.70 14.21 11.95
CA GLY A 392 11.94 12.82 12.37
C GLY A 392 10.95 12.34 13.43
N GLN A 393 10.77 11.03 13.50
CA GLN A 393 10.03 10.40 14.59
C GLN A 393 10.72 10.67 15.94
N THR A 394 9.93 10.81 16.99
CA THR A 394 10.37 11.18 18.33
C THR A 394 10.10 10.03 19.29
N TYR A 395 11.10 9.62 20.07
CA TYR A 395 10.90 8.74 21.21
C TYR A 395 10.23 9.50 22.35
N VAL A 396 9.26 8.84 22.99
CA VAL A 396 8.90 9.13 24.37
C VAL A 396 9.77 8.22 25.24
N VAL A 397 10.75 8.81 25.92
CA VAL A 397 11.57 8.11 26.90
C VAL A 397 10.87 8.24 28.24
N ASP A 398 10.61 7.11 28.89
CA ASP A 398 10.05 7.09 30.24
C ASP A 398 10.84 6.15 31.14
N LYS A 399 11.26 6.64 32.30
CA LYS A 399 12.10 5.94 33.28
C LYS A 399 11.54 6.08 34.68
N THR A 400 10.35 6.65 34.83
CA THR A 400 9.62 6.70 36.09
C THR A 400 8.81 5.42 36.24
N PRO A 401 9.00 4.64 37.31
CA PRO A 401 8.11 3.54 37.65
C PRO A 401 6.64 3.97 37.81
N PRO A 402 5.68 3.24 37.24
CA PRO A 402 4.26 3.48 37.49
C PRO A 402 3.94 3.31 38.98
N SER A 403 2.94 4.05 39.45
CA SER A 403 2.54 4.05 40.87
C SER A 403 1.02 4.18 41.04
N ILE A 404 0.49 3.66 42.15
CA ILE A 404 -0.94 3.78 42.47
C ILE A 404 -1.22 5.19 42.98
N VAL A 405 -2.05 5.94 42.24
CA VAL A 405 -2.55 7.27 42.63
C VAL A 405 -3.68 7.12 43.65
N SER A 406 -4.61 6.19 43.40
CA SER A 406 -5.75 5.94 44.29
C SER A 406 -6.41 4.58 44.03
N ILE A 407 -6.95 4.00 45.10
CA ILE A 407 -7.93 2.90 45.05
C ILE A 407 -9.23 3.42 45.69
N THR A 408 -10.25 3.64 44.85
CA THR A 408 -11.55 4.21 45.25
C THR A 408 -12.71 3.29 44.86
N ARG A 409 -13.86 3.45 45.51
CA ARG A 409 -15.07 2.67 45.24
C ARG A 409 -15.73 3.10 43.92
N ASN A 410 -16.16 2.15 43.09
CA ASN A 410 -16.84 2.40 41.81
C ASN A 410 -18.38 2.22 41.87
N ASN A 411 -18.92 1.84 43.04
CA ASN A 411 -20.33 1.56 43.27
C ASN A 411 -20.83 2.25 44.56
N PRO A 412 -22.16 2.33 44.81
CA PRO A 412 -22.74 2.87 46.04
C PRO A 412 -22.19 2.23 47.33
N ASN A 413 -22.32 2.97 48.45
CA ASN A 413 -21.89 2.54 49.77
C ASN A 413 -22.80 3.18 50.85
N PRO A 414 -23.44 2.41 51.75
CA PRO A 414 -23.36 0.95 51.89
C PRO A 414 -23.96 0.21 50.68
N THR A 415 -23.77 -1.10 50.60
CA THR A 415 -24.33 -1.93 49.52
C THR A 415 -24.40 -3.40 49.88
N ASN A 416 -25.44 -4.07 49.40
CA ASN A 416 -25.62 -5.53 49.49
C ASN A 416 -24.97 -6.32 48.35
N ALA A 417 -24.45 -5.62 47.33
CA ALA A 417 -24.07 -6.21 46.05
C ALA A 417 -23.09 -7.38 46.23
N SER A 418 -23.42 -8.53 45.63
CA SER A 418 -22.61 -9.75 45.70
C SER A 418 -21.21 -9.60 45.07
N ASN A 419 -21.05 -8.62 44.18
CA ASN A 419 -19.80 -8.16 43.62
C ASN A 419 -19.74 -6.62 43.69
N VAL A 420 -18.60 -6.07 44.11
CA VAL A 420 -18.29 -4.64 44.00
C VAL A 420 -17.00 -4.43 43.22
N GLU A 421 -16.74 -3.21 42.77
CA GLU A 421 -15.57 -2.84 42.00
C GLU A 421 -14.79 -1.71 42.65
N PHE A 422 -13.48 -1.90 42.75
CA PHE A 422 -12.57 -0.81 43.07
C PHE A 422 -11.99 -0.24 41.78
N ALA A 423 -12.11 1.08 41.61
CA ALA A 423 -11.39 1.84 40.60
C ALA A 423 -9.95 2.06 41.10
N VAL A 424 -9.02 1.33 40.49
CA VAL A 424 -7.58 1.43 40.72
C VAL A 424 -7.00 2.35 39.64
N ILE A 425 -6.48 3.49 40.05
CA ILE A 425 -5.88 4.50 39.16
C ILE A 425 -4.36 4.47 39.35
N PHE A 426 -3.66 4.15 38.27
CA PHE A 426 -2.21 4.27 38.14
C PHE A 426 -1.83 5.68 37.67
N SER A 427 -0.60 6.10 37.92
CA SER A 427 0.00 7.37 37.43
C SER A 427 -0.09 7.50 35.91
N GLU A 428 -0.06 6.37 35.21
CA GLU A 428 0.11 6.25 33.77
C GLU A 428 -0.38 4.88 33.25
N PRO A 429 -0.41 4.67 31.92
CA PRO A 429 -0.81 3.40 31.33
C PRO A 429 0.11 2.21 31.66
N VAL A 430 -0.46 1.13 32.21
CA VAL A 430 0.25 -0.11 32.56
C VAL A 430 -0.28 -1.35 31.82
N ASN A 431 0.52 -2.41 31.88
CA ASN A 431 0.31 -3.79 31.45
C ASN A 431 0.61 -4.74 32.62
N GLY A 432 0.31 -6.03 32.44
CA GLY A 432 0.70 -7.08 33.40
C GLY A 432 -0.24 -7.25 34.59
N VAL A 433 -1.13 -6.28 34.84
CA VAL A 433 -2.10 -6.27 35.94
C VAL A 433 -2.96 -7.56 35.97
N ASP A 434 -2.73 -8.41 36.96
CA ASP A 434 -3.46 -9.66 37.22
C ASP A 434 -3.86 -9.83 38.71
N LEU A 435 -4.50 -10.95 39.03
CA LEU A 435 -5.08 -11.22 40.35
C LEU A 435 -4.05 -11.38 41.49
N ALA A 436 -2.77 -11.63 41.17
CA ALA A 436 -1.68 -11.73 42.14
C ALA A 436 -1.15 -10.38 42.61
N ASP A 437 -1.44 -9.30 41.87
CA ASP A 437 -1.01 -7.93 42.20
C ASP A 437 -1.90 -7.26 43.26
N PHE A 438 -2.87 -7.99 43.84
CA PHE A 438 -3.85 -7.45 44.77
C PHE A 438 -4.13 -8.35 45.97
N GLY A 439 -4.44 -7.72 47.11
CA GLY A 439 -4.86 -8.36 48.34
C GLY A 439 -6.13 -7.73 48.90
N LEU A 440 -6.85 -8.47 49.75
CA LEU A 440 -8.06 -7.98 50.42
C LEU A 440 -7.87 -7.92 51.94
N ALA A 441 -8.26 -6.79 52.52
CA ALA A 441 -8.65 -6.74 53.93
C ALA A 441 -10.15 -6.99 54.01
N THR A 442 -10.52 -8.16 54.55
CA THR A 442 -11.90 -8.69 54.60
C THR A 442 -12.04 -9.61 55.82
N SER A 443 -13.27 -9.75 56.34
CA SER A 443 -13.61 -10.71 57.39
C SER A 443 -14.56 -11.83 56.95
N THR A 444 -15.26 -11.68 55.80
CA THR A 444 -16.34 -12.59 55.36
C THR A 444 -15.96 -13.52 54.20
N GLY A 445 -14.67 -13.64 53.89
CA GLY A 445 -14.18 -14.54 52.83
C GLY A 445 -14.37 -13.98 51.42
N ALA A 446 -14.28 -12.65 51.27
CA ALA A 446 -14.30 -12.00 49.97
C ALA A 446 -13.16 -12.48 49.05
N GLN A 447 -13.39 -12.44 47.74
CA GLN A 447 -12.45 -12.94 46.73
C GLN A 447 -12.40 -12.01 45.52
N ILE A 448 -11.18 -11.69 45.07
CA ILE A 448 -10.94 -11.00 43.80
C ILE A 448 -11.21 -12.01 42.69
N THR A 449 -12.12 -11.70 41.76
CA THR A 449 -12.57 -12.65 40.73
C THR A 449 -12.16 -12.25 39.33
N HIS A 450 -12.16 -10.95 39.03
CA HIS A 450 -11.82 -10.46 37.71
C HIS A 450 -11.26 -9.04 37.78
N ILE A 451 -10.53 -8.66 36.74
CA ILE A 451 -9.96 -7.34 36.55
C ILE A 451 -10.32 -6.92 35.13
N THR A 452 -10.95 -5.77 34.98
CA THR A 452 -11.28 -5.17 33.69
C THR A 452 -10.67 -3.76 33.59
N GLY A 453 -10.73 -3.16 32.40
CA GLY A 453 -10.03 -1.91 32.10
C GLY A 453 -8.70 -2.15 31.40
N SER A 454 -8.02 -1.05 31.10
CA SER A 454 -6.76 -1.02 30.35
C SER A 454 -6.18 0.39 30.40
N GLY A 455 -4.87 0.54 30.21
CA GLY A 455 -4.23 1.84 30.34
C GLY A 455 -4.01 2.15 31.81
N ASN A 456 -4.46 3.30 32.30
CA ASN A 456 -4.17 3.74 33.68
C ASN A 456 -5.33 3.54 34.68
N LEU A 457 -6.46 3.02 34.23
CA LEU A 457 -7.63 2.73 35.06
C LEU A 457 -8.03 1.26 34.91
N TYR A 458 -8.06 0.57 36.05
CA TYR A 458 -8.54 -0.80 36.18
C TYR A 458 -9.72 -0.85 37.16
N LEU A 459 -10.73 -1.64 36.82
CA LEU A 459 -11.84 -1.99 37.70
C LEU A 459 -11.60 -3.40 38.21
N VAL A 460 -11.27 -3.51 39.50
CA VAL A 460 -11.00 -4.79 40.16
C VAL A 460 -12.30 -5.28 40.81
N SER A 461 -12.88 -6.31 40.20
CA SER A 461 -14.14 -6.93 40.62
C SER A 461 -13.90 -7.91 41.77
N VAL A 462 -14.59 -7.68 42.89
CA VAL A 462 -14.44 -8.44 44.14
C VAL A 462 -15.79 -8.98 44.58
N LEU A 463 -15.90 -10.31 44.68
CA LEU A 463 -17.02 -10.95 45.37
C LEU A 463 -16.97 -10.62 46.86
N THR A 464 -18.04 -10.06 47.40
CA THR A 464 -18.10 -9.44 48.73
C THR A 464 -18.30 -10.45 49.88
N GLY A 465 -17.78 -11.68 49.73
CA GLY A 465 -17.88 -12.74 50.74
C GLY A 465 -19.31 -13.21 51.01
N THR A 466 -19.58 -13.69 52.22
CA THR A 466 -20.96 -14.01 52.69
C THR A 466 -21.23 -13.41 54.07
N GLY A 467 -22.08 -12.38 54.13
CA GLY A 467 -22.36 -11.57 55.32
C GLY A 467 -21.83 -10.14 55.21
N ASP A 468 -21.87 -9.40 56.32
CA ASP A 468 -21.55 -7.97 56.38
C ASP A 468 -20.04 -7.76 56.62
N ASP A 469 -19.41 -6.79 55.94
CA ASP A 469 -17.95 -6.63 55.99
C ASP A 469 -17.47 -5.18 55.78
N ALA A 470 -16.25 -4.91 56.27
CA ALA A 470 -15.50 -3.67 56.01
C ALA A 470 -14.40 -3.93 54.97
N LEU A 471 -14.81 -4.13 53.71
CA LEU A 471 -13.98 -4.64 52.63
C LEU A 471 -13.07 -3.56 52.02
N ARG A 472 -11.75 -3.79 51.98
CA ARG A 472 -10.76 -2.93 51.29
C ARG A 472 -9.86 -3.76 50.36
N LEU A 473 -9.55 -3.18 49.20
CA LEU A 473 -8.54 -3.68 48.26
C LEU A 473 -7.19 -2.97 48.48
N ASP A 474 -6.11 -3.75 48.54
CA ASP A 474 -4.72 -3.30 48.62
C ASP A 474 -3.95 -3.77 47.37
N PHE A 475 -3.05 -2.95 46.83
CA PHE A 475 -2.13 -3.32 45.75
C PHE A 475 -0.84 -3.94 46.32
N MET A 476 -0.49 -5.11 45.82
CA MET A 476 0.55 -6.01 46.32
C MET A 476 1.68 -6.15 45.29
N ASP A 477 2.55 -5.15 45.29
CA ASP A 477 3.69 -5.04 44.36
C ASP A 477 4.64 -6.25 44.40
N ASN A 478 5.03 -6.70 43.21
CA ASN A 478 5.70 -7.97 42.92
C ASN A 478 6.58 -7.92 41.65
N ASP A 479 6.84 -6.71 41.13
CA ASP A 479 7.52 -6.39 39.86
C ASP A 479 6.81 -6.85 38.55
N SER A 480 5.60 -7.46 38.55
CA SER A 480 4.93 -7.89 37.29
C SER A 480 4.07 -6.83 36.59
N VAL A 481 3.59 -5.80 37.30
CA VAL A 481 2.92 -4.65 36.67
C VAL A 481 3.97 -3.72 36.08
N VAL A 482 3.91 -3.49 34.77
CA VAL A 482 4.86 -2.65 34.03
C VAL A 482 4.13 -1.59 33.21
N ASP A 483 4.71 -0.41 33.05
CA ASP A 483 4.19 0.62 32.14
C ASP A 483 4.31 0.21 30.64
N LEU A 484 3.96 1.12 29.74
CA LEU A 484 4.18 0.93 28.29
C LEU A 484 5.66 1.02 27.87
N ALA A 485 6.55 1.52 28.73
CA ALA A 485 7.97 1.74 28.47
C ALA A 485 8.88 0.59 28.94
N GLY A 486 8.37 -0.28 29.82
CA GLY A 486 9.04 -1.40 30.46
C GLY A 486 9.51 -1.16 31.91
N ASN A 487 9.06 -0.11 32.61
CA ASN A 487 9.35 0.08 34.04
C ASN A 487 8.31 -0.67 34.89
N ALA A 488 8.77 -1.50 35.82
CA ALA A 488 7.90 -2.14 36.80
C ALA A 488 7.48 -1.17 37.91
N THR A 489 6.37 -1.46 38.60
CA THR A 489 6.00 -0.84 39.88
C THR A 489 7.11 -1.01 40.94
N ASN A 490 7.08 -0.20 42.00
CA ASN A 490 8.16 -0.18 43.01
C ASN A 490 7.71 -0.06 44.48
N ALA A 491 6.40 0.00 44.73
CA ALA A 491 5.81 -0.07 46.06
C ALA A 491 4.33 -0.50 46.01
N GLY A 492 3.91 -1.33 46.98
CA GLY A 492 2.50 -1.64 47.23
C GLY A 492 1.71 -0.45 47.80
N PHE A 493 0.38 -0.49 47.70
CA PHE A 493 -0.53 0.56 48.16
C PHE A 493 -1.66 -0.01 49.02
N SER A 494 -1.71 0.33 50.31
CA SER A 494 -2.67 -0.22 51.27
C SER A 494 -3.54 0.84 51.98
N ASN A 495 -3.74 1.99 51.33
CA ASN A 495 -4.45 3.17 51.89
C ASN A 495 -5.70 3.53 51.07
N GLY A 496 -6.34 2.53 50.44
CA GLY A 496 -7.55 2.70 49.64
C GLY A 496 -8.83 2.94 50.47
N GLU A 497 -9.90 3.31 49.78
CA GLU A 497 -11.24 3.37 50.37
C GLU A 497 -11.77 2.00 50.82
N THR A 498 -12.76 1.97 51.71
CA THR A 498 -13.35 0.74 52.26
C THR A 498 -14.86 0.73 52.00
N TYR A 499 -15.39 -0.39 51.50
CA TYR A 499 -16.81 -0.64 51.39
C TYR A 499 -17.40 -1.10 52.73
N ALA A 500 -18.55 -0.54 53.09
CA ALA A 500 -19.47 -1.17 54.03
C ALA A 500 -20.41 -2.09 53.24
N ILE A 501 -20.19 -3.40 53.35
CA ILE A 501 -21.06 -4.42 52.79
C ILE A 501 -22.11 -4.77 53.83
N ASP A 502 -23.38 -4.71 53.45
CA ASP A 502 -24.51 -4.99 54.34
C ASP A 502 -25.52 -5.91 53.63
N ARG A 503 -25.75 -7.09 54.19
CA ARG A 503 -26.69 -8.10 53.68
C ARG A 503 -27.75 -8.47 54.72
N SER A 504 -27.95 -7.63 55.71
CA SER A 504 -29.14 -7.69 56.55
C SER A 504 -30.34 -7.41 55.66
N ILE A 505 -31.32 -8.32 55.67
CA ILE A 505 -32.55 -8.16 54.89
C ILE A 505 -33.59 -7.52 55.82
N PRO A 506 -34.05 -6.27 55.54
CA PRO A 506 -35.13 -5.68 56.28
C PRO A 506 -36.36 -6.58 56.15
N HIS A 507 -37.01 -6.91 57.25
CA HIS A 507 -38.25 -7.68 57.23
C HIS A 507 -39.26 -7.12 58.23
N VAL A 508 -40.55 -7.28 57.92
CA VAL A 508 -41.62 -6.87 58.82
C VAL A 508 -41.60 -7.76 60.06
N THR A 509 -41.23 -7.19 61.21
CA THR A 509 -41.18 -7.90 62.49
C THR A 509 -42.58 -8.06 63.11
N SER A 510 -43.49 -7.11 62.83
CA SER A 510 -44.92 -7.27 63.12
C SER A 510 -45.80 -6.26 62.38
N ILE A 511 -46.98 -6.71 61.94
CA ILE A 511 -48.16 -5.85 61.75
C ILE A 511 -49.21 -6.24 62.78
N VAL A 512 -49.56 -5.30 63.65
CA VAL A 512 -50.54 -5.50 64.71
C VAL A 512 -51.43 -4.28 64.83
N ARG A 513 -52.68 -4.50 65.29
CA ARG A 513 -53.64 -3.44 65.48
C ARG A 513 -53.15 -2.43 66.53
N ALA A 514 -53.10 -1.15 66.15
CA ALA A 514 -52.60 -0.07 67.00
C ALA A 514 -53.63 0.38 68.05
N ASP A 515 -54.92 0.25 67.73
CA ASP A 515 -56.02 0.86 68.46
C ASP A 515 -57.23 -0.08 68.69
N GLN A 516 -58.36 0.45 69.14
CA GLN A 516 -59.64 -0.26 69.22
C GLN A 516 -60.70 0.40 68.32
N GLY A 517 -60.33 0.58 67.05
CA GLY A 517 -61.11 1.24 66.00
C GLY A 517 -62.55 0.78 65.84
N ASN A 518 -63.34 1.64 65.20
CA ASN A 518 -64.79 1.59 65.15
C ASN A 518 -65.33 1.07 63.81
N ALA A 519 -66.65 0.95 63.67
CA ALA A 519 -67.32 0.43 62.47
C ALA A 519 -67.16 1.27 61.18
N SER A 520 -66.31 2.30 61.18
CA SER A 520 -65.94 3.09 60.01
C SER A 520 -64.42 3.26 59.80
N SER A 521 -63.55 2.90 60.75
CA SER A 521 -62.09 3.08 60.64
C SER A 521 -61.29 2.29 61.70
N VAL A 522 -60.07 1.85 61.37
CA VAL A 522 -59.15 1.08 62.23
C VAL A 522 -57.68 1.33 61.86
N ASP A 523 -56.79 1.36 62.86
CA ASP A 523 -55.36 1.64 62.71
C ASP A 523 -54.46 0.43 63.02
N PHE A 524 -53.30 0.36 62.35
CA PHE A 524 -52.26 -0.66 62.50
C PHE A 524 -50.87 -0.05 62.67
N THR A 525 -50.02 -0.67 63.48
CA THR A 525 -48.59 -0.35 63.60
C THR A 525 -47.77 -1.40 62.85
N VAL A 526 -46.76 -0.92 62.13
CA VAL A 526 -45.84 -1.72 61.30
C VAL A 526 -44.43 -1.46 61.80
N SER A 527 -43.69 -2.53 62.11
CA SER A 527 -42.29 -2.45 62.53
C SER A 527 -41.42 -3.35 61.66
N PHE A 528 -40.21 -2.90 61.40
CA PHE A 528 -39.19 -3.55 60.58
C PHE A 528 -38.05 -4.08 61.47
N SER A 529 -37.05 -4.75 60.89
CA SER A 529 -35.83 -5.20 61.61
C SER A 529 -34.77 -4.11 61.73
N GLU A 530 -34.79 -3.13 60.83
CA GLU A 530 -33.86 -2.00 60.74
C GLU A 530 -34.52 -0.81 60.04
N ALA A 531 -33.75 0.24 59.76
CA ALA A 531 -34.25 1.46 59.14
C ALA A 531 -34.54 1.26 57.64
N VAL A 532 -35.76 1.58 57.23
CA VAL A 532 -36.21 1.53 55.84
C VAL A 532 -36.73 2.88 55.34
N SER A 533 -36.84 2.98 54.03
CA SER A 533 -37.44 4.07 53.26
C SER A 533 -38.53 3.54 52.32
N GLY A 534 -39.12 4.38 51.47
CA GLY A 534 -40.18 4.00 50.52
C GLY A 534 -41.59 4.03 51.10
N VAL A 535 -41.80 3.46 52.29
CA VAL A 535 -43.12 3.12 52.87
C VAL A 535 -44.22 4.19 52.67
N ASP A 536 -45.22 3.89 51.83
CA ASP A 536 -46.43 4.70 51.62
C ASP A 536 -47.75 3.88 51.64
N GLY A 537 -48.84 4.41 51.08
CA GLY A 537 -50.16 3.78 51.04
C GLY A 537 -50.39 2.76 49.92
N SER A 538 -49.45 2.54 48.99
CA SER A 538 -49.52 1.45 48.00
C SER A 538 -49.18 0.08 48.57
N ASP A 539 -48.23 0.03 49.51
CA ASP A 539 -47.57 -1.18 50.03
C ASP A 539 -48.46 -1.99 50.97
N PHE A 540 -49.73 -1.59 51.10
CA PHE A 540 -50.69 -2.19 52.01
C PHE A 540 -51.91 -2.67 51.23
N PHE A 541 -52.27 -3.93 51.41
CA PHE A 541 -53.46 -4.51 50.81
C PHE A 541 -54.52 -4.77 51.87
N VAL A 542 -55.66 -4.10 51.72
CA VAL A 542 -56.86 -4.38 52.49
C VAL A 542 -57.61 -5.51 51.79
N SER A 543 -57.49 -6.75 52.27
CA SER A 543 -58.41 -7.81 51.83
C SER A 543 -59.82 -7.47 52.36
N THR A 544 -60.79 -7.30 51.48
CA THR A 544 -62.15 -6.85 51.83
C THR A 544 -63.15 -7.36 50.78
N ILE A 545 -64.42 -7.54 51.17
CA ILE A 545 -65.49 -7.96 50.25
C ILE A 545 -66.62 -6.93 50.14
N ASN A 546 -66.69 -5.94 51.04
CA ASN A 546 -67.57 -4.77 50.85
C ASN A 546 -66.81 -3.46 50.57
N GLY A 547 -65.49 -3.50 50.40
CA GLY A 547 -64.68 -2.44 49.79
C GLY A 547 -64.14 -1.40 50.77
N ALA A 548 -63.51 -1.84 51.86
CA ALA A 548 -62.68 -0.98 52.71
C ALA A 548 -61.46 -0.40 51.97
N THR A 549 -60.93 0.75 52.42
CA THR A 549 -59.81 1.47 51.77
C THR A 549 -58.82 2.07 52.77
N ILE A 550 -57.59 2.36 52.33
CA ILE A 550 -56.56 3.06 53.13
C ILE A 550 -56.84 4.58 53.16
N ALA A 551 -56.43 5.24 54.24
CA ALA A 551 -56.67 6.65 54.51
C ALA A 551 -55.40 7.48 54.80
N ASN A 552 -54.38 6.91 55.44
CA ASN A 552 -53.10 7.58 55.73
C ASN A 552 -51.99 6.57 56.08
N VAL A 553 -50.74 6.93 55.80
CA VAL A 553 -49.51 6.25 56.27
C VAL A 553 -48.52 7.29 56.80
N SER A 554 -47.81 6.98 57.89
CA SER A 554 -46.76 7.85 58.45
C SER A 554 -45.75 7.12 59.35
N GLY A 555 -44.48 7.52 59.25
CA GLY A 555 -43.37 6.96 60.03
C GLY A 555 -42.00 7.42 59.51
N SER A 556 -40.92 6.87 60.06
CA SER A 556 -39.54 7.06 59.57
C SER A 556 -38.57 6.12 60.29
N GLY A 557 -37.65 5.48 59.57
CA GLY A 557 -36.70 4.54 60.16
C GLY A 557 -37.28 3.14 60.25
N ASP A 558 -37.33 2.55 61.44
CA ASP A 558 -37.76 1.15 61.64
C ASP A 558 -39.27 0.97 61.91
N THR A 559 -40.04 2.06 62.03
CA THR A 559 -41.42 2.01 62.57
C THR A 559 -42.38 3.00 61.88
N TYR A 560 -43.56 2.50 61.50
CA TYR A 560 -44.60 3.18 60.72
C TYR A 560 -46.02 2.86 61.24
N THR A 561 -47.03 3.63 60.82
CA THR A 561 -48.45 3.48 61.20
C THR A 561 -49.38 3.74 60.03
N VAL A 562 -50.46 2.94 59.91
CA VAL A 562 -51.39 2.89 58.76
C VAL A 562 -52.85 2.94 59.23
N SER A 563 -53.69 3.71 58.54
CA SER A 563 -55.12 3.93 58.88
C SER A 563 -56.07 3.48 57.77
N LEU A 564 -57.18 2.81 58.11
CA LEU A 564 -58.20 2.30 57.17
C LEU A 564 -59.59 2.95 57.33
N SER A 565 -60.48 2.74 56.35
CA SER A 565 -61.89 3.19 56.29
C SER A 565 -62.82 2.09 55.74
N LEU A 566 -64.06 1.98 56.23
CA LEU A 566 -64.95 0.81 56.05
C LEU A 566 -66.30 1.10 55.35
N ASN A 567 -66.88 0.09 54.67
CA ASN A 567 -68.13 0.20 53.88
C ASN A 567 -69.26 -0.76 54.36
N PRO A 568 -70.55 -0.49 54.05
CA PRO A 568 -71.68 -1.19 54.69
C PRO A 568 -72.06 -2.53 54.00
N GLY A 569 -71.65 -3.65 54.60
CA GLY A 569 -72.02 -5.01 54.20
C GLY A 569 -71.10 -6.06 54.80
N ASN A 570 -70.68 -7.06 54.02
CA ASN A 570 -69.79 -8.14 54.47
C ASN A 570 -68.56 -8.24 53.55
N ASP A 571 -67.31 -8.32 54.01
CA ASP A 571 -66.80 -8.12 55.38
C ASP A 571 -65.68 -9.13 55.70
N VAL A 572 -64.48 -8.93 55.16
CA VAL A 572 -63.30 -9.81 55.18
C VAL A 572 -62.05 -9.09 55.75
N VAL A 573 -62.20 -7.85 56.24
CA VAL A 573 -61.09 -6.92 56.51
C VAL A 573 -59.88 -7.51 57.21
N LYS A 574 -58.76 -7.46 56.49
CA LYS A 574 -57.40 -7.86 56.89
C LYS A 574 -56.43 -6.87 56.27
N LEU A 575 -55.51 -6.32 57.04
CA LEU A 575 -54.41 -5.52 56.52
C LEU A 575 -53.17 -6.39 56.41
N ASP A 576 -52.80 -6.72 55.18
CA ASP A 576 -51.47 -7.22 54.87
C ASP A 576 -50.61 -6.05 54.40
N LEU A 577 -49.32 -6.04 54.75
CA LEU A 577 -48.34 -5.37 53.90
C LEU A 577 -48.12 -6.29 52.70
N ILE A 578 -48.26 -5.73 51.50
CA ILE A 578 -47.82 -6.33 50.27
C ILE A 578 -46.61 -5.51 49.82
N ASP A 579 -45.45 -6.11 50.04
CA ASP A 579 -44.19 -5.63 49.50
C ASP A 579 -44.31 -5.60 47.96
N ASP A 580 -44.06 -4.42 47.40
CA ASP A 580 -44.03 -4.14 45.97
C ASP A 580 -42.61 -3.77 45.48
N ASP A 581 -41.58 -4.15 46.25
CA ASP A 581 -40.19 -3.72 46.13
C ASP A 581 -39.94 -2.21 46.39
N SER A 582 -40.93 -1.39 46.78
CA SER A 582 -40.70 0.04 47.08
C SER A 582 -39.98 0.28 48.41
N ILE A 583 -40.12 -0.64 49.37
CA ILE A 583 -39.58 -0.51 50.73
C ILE A 583 -38.16 -1.08 50.78
N VAL A 584 -37.17 -0.19 50.99
CA VAL A 584 -35.73 -0.52 50.94
C VAL A 584 -34.93 0.16 52.05
N ASP A 585 -33.83 -0.46 52.48
CA ASP A 585 -32.84 0.14 53.39
C ASP A 585 -31.85 1.09 52.67
N ASP A 586 -30.86 1.61 53.40
CA ASP A 586 -29.79 2.47 52.86
C ASP A 586 -28.82 1.75 51.89
N ALA A 587 -28.90 0.42 51.76
CA ALA A 587 -28.01 -0.44 50.96
C ALA A 587 -28.70 -1.10 49.74
N ASP A 588 -29.98 -0.77 49.48
CA ASP A 588 -30.91 -1.40 48.52
C ASP A 588 -31.18 -2.89 48.81
N ASN A 589 -31.12 -3.31 50.09
CA ASN A 589 -31.85 -4.48 50.54
C ASN A 589 -33.33 -4.14 50.62
N ARG A 590 -34.13 -4.87 49.86
CA ARG A 590 -35.58 -4.69 49.81
C ARG A 590 -36.25 -5.53 50.88
N LEU A 591 -37.45 -5.13 51.27
CA LEU A 591 -38.22 -5.74 52.34
C LEU A 591 -38.51 -7.23 52.07
N GLY A 592 -37.93 -8.12 52.86
CA GLY A 592 -37.99 -9.59 52.70
C GLY A 592 -37.00 -10.18 51.70
N GLY A 593 -36.22 -9.33 51.03
CA GLY A 593 -35.35 -9.64 49.90
C GLY A 593 -35.86 -8.99 48.61
N MET A 594 -35.17 -9.17 47.50
CA MET A 594 -35.62 -8.60 46.22
C MET A 594 -36.73 -9.46 45.60
N GLY A 595 -37.89 -8.85 45.32
CA GLY A 595 -38.99 -9.45 44.56
C GLY A 595 -40.35 -9.32 45.26
N ALA A 596 -41.02 -8.21 44.95
CA ALA A 596 -42.40 -7.83 45.29
C ALA A 596 -43.30 -9.02 45.66
N GLY A 597 -43.37 -9.33 46.95
CA GLY A 597 -44.12 -10.46 47.47
C GLY A 597 -43.44 -11.20 48.62
N ASN A 598 -42.13 -11.05 48.77
CA ASN A 598 -41.34 -11.82 49.74
C ASN A 598 -41.33 -11.14 51.13
N GLY A 599 -41.42 -9.80 51.18
CA GLY A 599 -41.64 -9.01 52.38
C GLY A 599 -43.08 -9.01 52.87
N ASN A 600 -44.00 -9.62 52.11
CA ASN A 600 -45.42 -9.61 52.41
C ASN A 600 -45.69 -10.18 53.80
N PHE A 601 -46.10 -9.31 54.72
CA PHE A 601 -46.61 -9.74 56.01
C PHE A 601 -48.07 -10.20 55.85
N THR A 602 -48.26 -11.31 55.12
CA THR A 602 -49.57 -11.95 54.88
C THR A 602 -50.19 -12.59 56.11
N ASN A 603 -49.60 -12.40 57.30
CA ASN A 603 -50.14 -12.84 58.58
C ASN A 603 -50.59 -11.64 59.43
N GLY A 604 -51.03 -10.54 58.78
CA GLY A 604 -51.84 -9.52 59.42
C GLY A 604 -53.19 -10.07 59.93
N GLU A 605 -53.83 -9.36 60.85
CA GLU A 605 -55.02 -9.82 61.60
C GLU A 605 -56.31 -9.88 60.71
N VAL A 606 -57.16 -10.93 60.81
CA VAL A 606 -57.96 -11.47 59.66
C VAL A 606 -59.49 -11.60 59.84
N ILE A 607 -60.25 -11.53 58.71
CA ILE A 607 -61.57 -12.18 58.42
C ILE A 607 -61.53 -12.84 56.99
N SER A 608 -62.46 -13.73 56.53
CA SER A 608 -62.31 -14.48 55.24
C SER A 608 -63.58 -15.10 54.57
N ILE A 609 -63.69 -15.06 53.21
CA ILE A 609 -64.69 -15.71 52.29
C ILE A 609 -64.04 -15.91 50.86
N SER A 610 -64.56 -16.76 49.92
CA SER A 610 -63.96 -17.06 48.56
C SER A 610 -64.97 -17.42 47.41
N GLN A 611 -64.56 -17.79 46.16
CA GLN A 611 -65.48 -18.09 45.01
C GLN A 611 -65.13 -19.01 43.75
N TYR A 612 -64.50 -18.56 42.63
CA TYR A 612 -64.83 -19.01 41.20
C TYR A 612 -63.94 -20.08 40.41
N ALA A 613 -63.87 -20.02 39.04
CA ALA A 613 -63.83 -21.16 38.06
C ALA A 613 -63.23 -20.94 36.60
N PRO A 614 -62.86 -22.00 35.80
CA PRO A 614 -61.74 -22.01 34.78
C PRO A 614 -62.04 -22.25 33.24
N SER A 615 -61.01 -22.10 32.36
CA SER A 615 -60.94 -22.52 30.91
C SER A 615 -59.49 -22.65 30.31
N ALA A 616 -59.31 -22.86 28.98
CA ALA A 616 -58.02 -23.08 28.26
C ALA A 616 -57.65 -21.97 27.24
N THR A 617 -56.36 -21.74 26.92
CA THR A 617 -55.94 -20.51 26.18
C THR A 617 -54.89 -20.58 25.05
N SER A 618 -53.84 -21.43 25.03
CA SER A 618 -52.85 -21.42 23.93
C SER A 618 -51.98 -22.68 23.75
N ILE A 619 -51.37 -22.85 22.55
CA ILE A 619 -50.29 -23.80 22.23
C ILE A 619 -49.25 -23.12 21.30
N LEU A 620 -47.98 -23.05 21.70
CA LEU A 620 -46.88 -22.37 20.98
C LEU A 620 -45.67 -23.29 20.76
N ARG A 621 -44.77 -22.94 19.84
CA ARG A 621 -43.53 -23.73 19.56
C ARG A 621 -42.29 -23.13 20.26
N ALA A 622 -41.38 -23.97 20.74
CA ALA A 622 -40.15 -23.57 21.42
C ALA A 622 -38.89 -24.07 20.69
N GLY A 623 -38.38 -23.26 19.76
CA GLY A 623 -37.12 -23.52 19.03
C GLY A 623 -37.04 -22.79 17.70
N SER A 624 -35.90 -22.91 17.01
CA SER A 624 -35.69 -22.39 15.65
C SER A 624 -36.45 -23.22 14.60
N THR A 625 -36.73 -22.61 13.45
CA THR A 625 -37.34 -23.26 12.29
C THR A 625 -36.88 -22.55 11.00
N PRO A 626 -36.43 -23.25 9.93
CA PRO A 626 -36.28 -24.71 9.82
C PRO A 626 -35.28 -25.30 10.83
N THR A 627 -35.36 -26.61 11.04
CA THR A 627 -34.48 -27.33 11.98
C THR A 627 -34.31 -28.79 11.60
N ASN A 628 -33.13 -29.35 11.89
CA ASN A 628 -32.83 -30.78 11.84
C ASN A 628 -32.76 -31.44 13.24
N ALA A 629 -33.25 -30.78 14.29
CA ALA A 629 -33.27 -31.35 15.64
C ALA A 629 -34.02 -32.71 15.68
N ALA A 630 -33.58 -33.65 16.52
CA ALA A 630 -34.28 -34.93 16.70
C ALA A 630 -35.59 -34.78 17.50
N SER A 631 -35.64 -33.83 18.43
CA SER A 631 -36.80 -33.50 19.26
C SER A 631 -37.01 -31.99 19.34
N VAL A 632 -38.25 -31.56 19.54
CA VAL A 632 -38.66 -30.15 19.70
C VAL A 632 -39.75 -30.01 20.77
N ASP A 633 -39.88 -28.83 21.36
CA ASP A 633 -40.83 -28.56 22.45
C ASP A 633 -41.99 -27.65 22.02
N PHE A 634 -43.17 -27.87 22.63
CA PHE A 634 -44.35 -27.01 22.55
C PHE A 634 -44.78 -26.55 23.95
N ILE A 635 -45.41 -25.38 24.07
CA ILE A 635 -45.83 -24.76 25.35
C ILE A 635 -47.34 -24.51 25.35
N VAL A 636 -48.05 -24.95 26.39
CA VAL A 636 -49.53 -24.97 26.50
C VAL A 636 -50.01 -24.17 27.71
N THR A 637 -51.13 -23.44 27.60
CA THR A 637 -51.62 -22.49 28.64
C THR A 637 -53.12 -22.63 28.97
N PHE A 638 -53.48 -22.36 30.23
CA PHE A 638 -54.86 -22.34 30.77
C PHE A 638 -55.22 -20.99 31.43
N SER A 639 -56.49 -20.78 31.83
CA SER A 639 -56.96 -19.50 32.38
C SER A 639 -56.71 -19.31 33.88
N GLU A 640 -56.53 -20.40 34.62
CA GLU A 640 -56.18 -20.46 36.04
C GLU A 640 -55.48 -21.81 36.32
N PRO A 641 -54.91 -22.06 37.52
CA PRO A 641 -54.22 -23.31 37.82
C PRO A 641 -55.15 -24.53 37.74
N VAL A 642 -54.80 -25.46 36.84
CA VAL A 642 -55.52 -26.72 36.63
C VAL A 642 -54.62 -27.93 36.85
N ASN A 643 -55.23 -29.04 37.28
CA ASN A 643 -54.61 -30.35 37.42
C ASN A 643 -55.29 -31.33 36.44
N GLY A 644 -54.57 -32.32 35.92
CA GLY A 644 -55.14 -33.42 35.13
C GLY A 644 -54.38 -33.76 33.85
N VAL A 645 -53.69 -32.76 33.27
CA VAL A 645 -53.09 -32.84 31.92
C VAL A 645 -52.11 -34.00 31.75
N ASP A 646 -52.30 -34.84 30.73
CA ASP A 646 -51.38 -35.91 30.33
C ASP A 646 -51.24 -36.08 28.79
N THR A 647 -50.51 -37.11 28.34
CA THR A 647 -50.23 -37.37 26.92
C THR A 647 -51.45 -37.71 26.06
N THR A 648 -52.60 -38.09 26.63
CA THR A 648 -53.82 -38.37 25.85
C THR A 648 -54.58 -37.11 25.43
N ASP A 649 -54.30 -35.97 26.08
CA ASP A 649 -54.87 -34.67 25.71
C ASP A 649 -54.33 -34.13 24.38
N PHE A 650 -53.32 -34.77 23.76
CA PHE A 650 -52.56 -34.16 22.66
C PHE A 650 -52.47 -35.02 21.40
N VAL A 651 -52.56 -34.37 20.24
CA VAL A 651 -52.45 -34.99 18.92
C VAL A 651 -51.36 -34.30 18.09
N ILE A 652 -50.46 -35.10 17.52
CA ILE A 652 -49.42 -34.65 16.60
C ILE A 652 -49.90 -34.78 15.15
N THR A 653 -49.59 -33.80 14.30
CA THR A 653 -49.81 -33.85 12.86
C THR A 653 -48.55 -33.52 12.06
N GLY A 654 -48.43 -34.15 10.88
CA GLY A 654 -47.42 -33.85 9.86
C GLY A 654 -46.10 -34.64 9.93
N GLY A 655 -45.70 -35.14 11.11
CA GLY A 655 -44.49 -35.97 11.26
C GLY A 655 -44.75 -37.46 11.04
N THR A 656 -43.97 -38.11 10.16
CA THR A 656 -43.98 -39.57 10.00
C THR A 656 -43.16 -40.22 11.11
N ASN A 657 -43.85 -41.03 11.94
CA ASN A 657 -43.33 -41.62 13.18
C ASN A 657 -42.94 -40.61 14.28
N ALA A 658 -43.45 -39.38 14.24
CA ALA A 658 -43.31 -38.41 15.34
C ALA A 658 -44.22 -38.79 16.52
N PHE A 659 -43.77 -38.58 17.76
CA PHE A 659 -44.51 -38.93 18.98
C PHE A 659 -44.12 -38.05 20.18
N ILE A 660 -44.98 -37.96 21.20
CA ILE A 660 -44.68 -37.21 22.44
C ILE A 660 -43.67 -38.02 23.28
N LEU A 661 -42.55 -37.39 23.62
CA LEU A 661 -41.50 -37.95 24.47
C LEU A 661 -41.79 -37.77 25.96
N LYS A 662 -42.33 -36.61 26.35
CA LYS A 662 -42.74 -36.27 27.73
C LYS A 662 -43.65 -35.05 27.76
N ILE A 663 -44.32 -34.85 28.90
CA ILE A 663 -45.02 -33.60 29.26
C ILE A 663 -44.56 -33.19 30.66
N ASP A 664 -44.05 -31.97 30.79
CA ASP A 664 -43.67 -31.37 32.07
C ASP A 664 -44.69 -30.28 32.45
N ASN A 665 -45.21 -30.33 33.68
CA ASN A 665 -45.97 -29.21 34.25
C ASN A 665 -44.97 -28.13 34.70
N VAL A 666 -45.05 -26.95 34.06
CA VAL A 666 -44.23 -25.77 34.33
C VAL A 666 -45.16 -24.58 34.58
N ASN A 667 -46.04 -24.75 35.58
CA ASN A 667 -47.04 -23.80 36.08
C ASN A 667 -46.64 -22.32 35.87
N PRO A 668 -47.41 -21.51 35.10
CA PRO A 668 -48.78 -21.75 34.63
C PRO A 668 -48.91 -22.54 33.31
N PHE A 669 -47.80 -23.09 32.79
CA PHE A 669 -47.75 -23.72 31.48
C PHE A 669 -47.50 -25.24 31.56
N TYR A 670 -47.67 -25.93 30.43
CA TYR A 670 -47.19 -27.29 30.24
C TYR A 670 -46.26 -27.35 29.03
N VAL A 671 -45.11 -28.02 29.15
CA VAL A 671 -44.14 -28.20 28.06
C VAL A 671 -44.24 -29.62 27.52
N VAL A 672 -44.53 -29.76 26.24
CA VAL A 672 -44.71 -31.04 25.54
C VAL A 672 -43.54 -31.26 24.59
N THR A 673 -42.63 -32.17 24.96
CA THR A 673 -41.49 -32.55 24.10
C THR A 673 -41.92 -33.61 23.10
N VAL A 674 -41.59 -33.41 21.83
CA VAL A 674 -41.99 -34.24 20.70
C VAL A 674 -40.76 -34.74 19.94
N ASP A 675 -40.67 -36.05 19.72
CA ASP A 675 -39.77 -36.65 18.73
C ASP A 675 -40.27 -36.26 17.33
N THR A 676 -39.38 -35.69 16.52
CA THR A 676 -39.74 -35.10 15.23
C THR A 676 -39.96 -36.12 14.11
N GLY A 677 -39.59 -37.38 14.32
CA GLY A 677 -39.60 -38.40 13.28
C GLY A 677 -38.58 -38.15 12.15
N LEU A 678 -38.82 -38.80 11.01
CA LEU A 678 -37.85 -38.89 9.90
C LEU A 678 -38.29 -38.16 8.61
N SER A 679 -39.41 -37.43 8.64
CA SER A 679 -39.97 -36.74 7.48
C SER A 679 -39.70 -35.24 7.49
N GLU A 680 -39.44 -34.67 6.32
CA GLU A 680 -39.46 -33.22 6.08
C GLU A 680 -40.89 -32.66 6.11
N GLY A 681 -41.01 -31.36 6.37
CA GLY A 681 -42.28 -30.63 6.36
C GLY A 681 -42.75 -30.18 7.75
N ASN A 682 -44.00 -29.70 7.83
CA ASN A 682 -44.51 -29.08 9.04
C ASN A 682 -44.94 -30.12 10.10
N LEU A 683 -44.35 -30.03 11.30
CA LEU A 683 -44.72 -30.78 12.50
C LEU A 683 -45.49 -29.89 13.47
N LYS A 684 -46.64 -30.34 13.96
CA LYS A 684 -47.56 -29.57 14.82
C LYS A 684 -48.18 -30.42 15.93
N LEU A 685 -48.51 -29.76 17.05
CA LEU A 685 -49.27 -30.28 18.20
C LEU A 685 -50.60 -29.52 18.37
N ASP A 686 -51.68 -30.23 18.72
CA ASP A 686 -52.99 -29.68 19.12
C ASP A 686 -53.53 -30.39 20.37
N LEU A 687 -54.47 -29.76 21.11
CA LEU A 687 -55.10 -30.28 22.33
C LEU A 687 -56.55 -30.72 22.12
N VAL A 688 -56.93 -31.80 22.81
CA VAL A 688 -58.26 -32.41 22.91
C VAL A 688 -58.64 -32.49 24.40
N ASP A 689 -59.86 -32.11 24.73
CA ASP A 689 -60.40 -32.06 26.09
C ASP A 689 -61.27 -33.30 26.42
N ASP A 690 -61.05 -33.91 27.58
CA ASP A 690 -61.76 -35.10 28.05
C ASP A 690 -62.31 -35.02 29.51
N ASP A 691 -62.55 -33.82 30.05
CA ASP A 691 -62.99 -33.57 31.44
C ASP A 691 -61.98 -33.97 32.56
N SER A 692 -60.76 -34.41 32.23
CA SER A 692 -59.70 -34.70 33.21
C SER A 692 -59.15 -33.45 33.90
N ILE A 693 -59.18 -32.30 33.22
CA ILE A 693 -58.54 -31.04 33.61
C ILE A 693 -59.43 -30.20 34.54
N ARG A 694 -58.99 -29.90 35.78
CA ARG A 694 -59.83 -29.29 36.86
C ARG A 694 -59.09 -28.31 37.78
N ASN A 695 -59.79 -27.28 38.30
CA ASN A 695 -59.24 -26.24 39.18
C ASN A 695 -59.21 -26.59 40.69
N LEU A 696 -58.62 -25.69 41.49
CA LEU A 696 -58.43 -25.85 42.93
C LEU A 696 -59.74 -25.90 43.76
N ASN A 697 -60.84 -25.32 43.27
CA ASN A 697 -62.17 -25.43 43.88
C ASN A 697 -62.95 -26.67 43.39
N GLY A 698 -62.33 -27.52 42.55
CA GLY A 698 -62.89 -28.77 42.04
C GLY A 698 -63.71 -28.66 40.75
N ILE A 699 -63.66 -27.52 40.06
CA ILE A 699 -64.47 -27.20 38.87
C ILE A 699 -63.68 -27.48 37.59
N SER A 700 -64.34 -28.07 36.60
CA SER A 700 -63.73 -28.63 35.39
C SER A 700 -63.54 -27.63 34.26
N LEU A 701 -62.65 -27.95 33.33
CA LEU A 701 -62.24 -27.11 32.21
C LEU A 701 -63.42 -26.71 31.30
N GLY A 702 -63.82 -25.43 31.34
CA GLY A 702 -64.98 -24.93 30.59
C GLY A 702 -66.35 -25.34 31.19
N GLY A 703 -66.37 -26.08 32.29
CA GLY A 703 -67.54 -26.79 32.82
C GLY A 703 -67.36 -28.30 32.69
N GLU A 704 -68.46 -29.06 32.82
CA GLU A 704 -68.46 -30.52 32.61
C GLU A 704 -69.00 -30.84 31.21
N GLY A 705 -68.20 -31.48 30.35
CA GLY A 705 -68.63 -32.14 29.12
C GLY A 705 -67.56 -32.23 28.03
N LEU A 706 -66.98 -33.43 27.86
CA LEU A 706 -66.01 -33.86 26.84
C LEU A 706 -65.96 -33.03 25.54
N GLY A 707 -64.78 -32.52 25.21
CA GLY A 707 -64.48 -31.84 23.96
C GLY A 707 -65.04 -30.42 23.84
N ASN A 708 -65.50 -29.82 24.94
CA ASN A 708 -65.95 -28.43 24.96
C ASN A 708 -64.78 -27.44 24.88
N ALA A 709 -63.58 -27.84 25.31
CA ALA A 709 -62.39 -26.99 25.41
C ALA A 709 -61.22 -27.36 24.46
N ASN A 710 -61.45 -28.15 23.41
CA ASN A 710 -60.44 -28.51 22.40
C ASN A 710 -59.71 -27.27 21.82
N PHE A 711 -58.39 -27.35 21.64
CA PHE A 711 -57.57 -26.28 21.07
C PHE A 711 -56.77 -26.76 19.86
N THR A 712 -57.22 -26.40 18.66
CA THR A 712 -56.63 -26.85 17.37
C THR A 712 -55.82 -25.77 16.63
N ASN A 713 -55.47 -24.68 17.30
CA ASN A 713 -54.77 -23.53 16.73
C ASN A 713 -53.27 -23.49 17.10
N GLY A 714 -52.66 -24.63 17.45
CA GLY A 714 -51.23 -24.71 17.74
C GLY A 714 -50.33 -24.31 16.57
N GLU A 715 -49.12 -23.85 16.88
CA GLU A 715 -48.07 -23.53 15.91
C GLU A 715 -47.37 -24.78 15.33
N SER A 716 -46.44 -24.60 14.40
CA SER A 716 -45.69 -25.70 13.75
C SER A 716 -44.21 -25.39 13.52
N PHE A 717 -43.36 -26.40 13.64
CA PHE A 717 -41.97 -26.37 13.15
C PHE A 717 -41.89 -26.89 11.71
N LEU A 718 -41.00 -26.33 10.89
CA LEU A 718 -40.59 -26.91 9.61
C LEU A 718 -39.38 -27.82 9.83
N MET A 719 -39.56 -29.13 9.67
CA MET A 719 -38.46 -30.10 9.65
C MET A 719 -37.75 -30.04 8.31
N ASP A 720 -36.44 -29.80 8.35
CA ASP A 720 -35.57 -29.82 7.19
C ASP A 720 -34.47 -30.86 7.39
N ARG A 721 -34.35 -31.77 6.43
CA ARG A 721 -33.47 -32.95 6.46
C ARG A 721 -32.60 -33.02 5.21
N THR A 722 -32.72 -32.06 4.30
CA THR A 722 -31.96 -32.02 3.06
C THR A 722 -30.64 -31.30 3.32
N PRO A 723 -29.48 -31.96 3.12
CA PRO A 723 -28.20 -31.27 3.23
C PRO A 723 -28.00 -30.32 2.05
N PRO A 724 -27.27 -29.20 2.26
CA PRO A 724 -26.85 -28.37 1.16
C PRO A 724 -25.95 -29.18 0.23
N ARG A 725 -26.07 -28.91 -1.07
CA ARG A 725 -25.24 -29.49 -2.12
C ARG A 725 -24.82 -28.41 -3.10
N ILE A 726 -23.61 -28.53 -3.63
CA ILE A 726 -23.16 -27.67 -4.73
C ILE A 726 -23.95 -28.09 -5.98
N THR A 727 -24.78 -27.18 -6.50
CA THR A 727 -25.59 -27.42 -7.69
C THR A 727 -24.82 -27.12 -8.97
N SER A 728 -23.88 -26.18 -8.94
CA SER A 728 -22.93 -25.97 -10.03
C SER A 728 -21.69 -25.17 -9.62
N ILE A 729 -20.60 -25.34 -10.37
CA ILE A 729 -19.52 -24.35 -10.49
C ILE A 729 -19.42 -24.02 -11.98
N THR A 730 -19.87 -22.82 -12.36
CA THR A 730 -19.94 -22.34 -13.76
C THR A 730 -19.07 -21.12 -13.97
N ARG A 731 -18.70 -20.81 -15.21
CA ARG A 731 -17.75 -19.74 -15.53
C ARG A 731 -18.47 -18.45 -15.94
N ALA A 732 -18.20 -17.34 -15.25
CA ALA A 732 -18.73 -16.03 -15.61
C ALA A 732 -18.05 -15.42 -16.85
N GLY A 733 -18.71 -14.47 -17.50
CA GLY A 733 -18.15 -13.73 -18.65
C GLY A 733 -17.95 -14.56 -19.93
N ARG A 734 -17.07 -14.09 -20.83
CA ARG A 734 -16.77 -14.73 -22.13
C ARG A 734 -15.46 -15.55 -22.08
N ASN A 735 -15.31 -16.49 -23.01
CA ASN A 735 -14.19 -17.43 -23.08
C ASN A 735 -12.81 -16.72 -23.03
N PRO A 736 -11.93 -17.02 -22.04
CA PRO A 736 -10.62 -16.39 -21.88
C PRO A 736 -9.59 -16.88 -22.91
N ALA A 737 -9.79 -16.50 -24.17
CA ALA A 737 -8.73 -16.48 -25.18
C ALA A 737 -7.89 -15.17 -25.14
N ILE A 738 -8.34 -14.19 -24.35
CA ILE A 738 -7.83 -12.81 -24.33
C ILE A 738 -7.71 -12.18 -22.93
N ASP A 739 -8.36 -12.72 -21.90
CA ASP A 739 -8.28 -12.22 -20.52
C ASP A 739 -7.19 -12.95 -19.70
N PRO A 740 -6.49 -12.26 -18.78
CA PRO A 740 -5.47 -12.85 -17.91
C PRO A 740 -6.05 -13.57 -16.68
N SER A 741 -7.36 -13.48 -16.45
CA SER A 741 -8.08 -14.12 -15.34
C SER A 741 -9.44 -14.66 -15.79
N VAL A 742 -10.06 -15.45 -14.93
CA VAL A 742 -11.38 -16.05 -15.10
C VAL A 742 -12.12 -16.03 -13.77
N ASP A 743 -13.43 -15.80 -13.80
CA ASP A 743 -14.30 -15.87 -12.64
C ASP A 743 -15.21 -17.11 -12.74
N PHE A 744 -15.42 -17.77 -11.61
CA PHE A 744 -16.35 -18.88 -11.45
C PHE A 744 -17.47 -18.49 -10.47
N ILE A 745 -18.71 -18.87 -10.77
CA ILE A 745 -19.86 -18.77 -9.89
C ILE A 745 -20.14 -20.18 -9.33
N VAL A 746 -19.90 -20.33 -8.04
CA VAL A 746 -20.23 -21.50 -7.22
C VAL A 746 -21.66 -21.31 -6.72
N THR A 747 -22.53 -22.29 -6.94
CA THR A 747 -23.94 -22.22 -6.56
C THR A 747 -24.29 -23.42 -5.70
N PHE A 748 -24.97 -23.18 -4.58
CA PHE A 748 -25.48 -24.22 -3.69
C PHE A 748 -26.98 -24.48 -3.97
N SER A 749 -27.60 -25.46 -3.31
CA SER A 749 -29.04 -25.72 -3.38
C SER A 749 -29.87 -24.71 -2.56
N GLU A 750 -29.23 -24.13 -1.55
CA GLU A 750 -29.75 -23.20 -0.56
C GLU A 750 -28.60 -22.34 0.01
N PRO A 751 -28.87 -21.34 0.86
CA PRO A 751 -27.82 -20.58 1.54
C PRO A 751 -26.93 -21.46 2.43
N VAL A 752 -25.63 -21.21 2.41
CA VAL A 752 -24.63 -21.91 3.23
C VAL A 752 -23.80 -20.95 4.08
N SER A 753 -23.13 -21.48 5.10
CA SER A 753 -22.10 -20.83 5.91
C SER A 753 -20.80 -21.65 5.88
N GLY A 754 -19.70 -21.14 6.45
CA GLY A 754 -18.39 -21.81 6.49
C GLY A 754 -17.41 -21.42 5.37
N LEU A 755 -17.90 -21.36 4.12
CA LEU A 755 -17.07 -21.28 2.90
C LEU A 755 -15.96 -20.21 2.89
N ASP A 756 -14.70 -20.65 2.70
CA ASP A 756 -13.51 -19.82 2.52
C ASP A 756 -12.68 -20.16 1.25
N ALA A 757 -11.44 -19.68 1.17
CA ALA A 757 -10.56 -19.87 0.00
C ALA A 757 -9.75 -21.19 0.00
N SER A 758 -9.70 -21.90 1.13
CA SER A 758 -9.06 -23.21 1.29
C SER A 758 -9.96 -24.35 0.82
N ASP A 759 -11.27 -24.15 0.82
CA ASP A 759 -12.28 -25.01 0.19
C ASP A 759 -12.09 -25.17 -1.33
N PHE A 760 -11.12 -24.50 -1.97
CA PHE A 760 -11.02 -24.42 -3.42
C PHE A 760 -9.68 -24.89 -3.98
N VAL A 761 -9.73 -25.76 -4.99
CA VAL A 761 -8.58 -26.25 -5.75
C VAL A 761 -8.72 -25.92 -7.23
N VAL A 762 -7.70 -25.25 -7.78
CA VAL A 762 -7.61 -24.94 -9.21
C VAL A 762 -6.93 -26.10 -9.94
N THR A 763 -7.74 -27.00 -10.49
CA THR A 763 -7.26 -28.10 -11.33
C THR A 763 -6.86 -27.57 -12.71
N THR A 764 -5.65 -27.91 -13.14
CA THR A 764 -5.09 -27.49 -14.42
C THR A 764 -4.49 -28.66 -15.19
N SER A 765 -4.39 -28.51 -16.51
CA SER A 765 -3.58 -29.37 -17.38
C SER A 765 -2.69 -28.49 -18.25
N ASN A 766 -1.39 -28.78 -18.38
CA ASN A 766 -0.45 -28.11 -19.30
C ASN A 766 -0.35 -26.55 -19.21
N LEU A 767 -0.84 -25.95 -18.12
CA LEU A 767 -0.61 -24.56 -17.71
C LEU A 767 -0.48 -24.51 -16.18
N LYS A 768 -0.12 -23.36 -15.59
CA LYS A 768 -0.16 -23.12 -14.14
C LYS A 768 -1.15 -22.00 -13.83
N ALA A 769 -2.07 -22.23 -12.88
CA ALA A 769 -3.03 -21.25 -12.39
C ALA A 769 -3.23 -21.36 -10.88
N PHE A 770 -3.77 -20.31 -10.26
CA PHE A 770 -4.07 -20.19 -8.83
C PHE A 770 -5.22 -19.19 -8.58
N ILE A 771 -5.83 -19.27 -7.40
CA ILE A 771 -6.92 -18.38 -6.95
C ILE A 771 -6.34 -16.99 -6.65
N ILE A 772 -7.09 -15.95 -7.01
CA ILE A 772 -6.74 -14.55 -6.77
C ILE A 772 -7.82 -13.77 -6.00
N ASN A 773 -9.06 -14.27 -5.89
CA ASN A 773 -10.11 -13.66 -5.05
C ASN A 773 -11.25 -14.65 -4.73
N LEU A 774 -12.01 -14.37 -3.66
CA LEU A 774 -13.30 -14.99 -3.31
C LEU A 774 -14.29 -13.90 -2.84
N GLN A 775 -15.55 -13.98 -3.27
CA GLN A 775 -16.64 -13.12 -2.82
C GLN A 775 -17.86 -13.97 -2.41
N ASN A 776 -18.37 -13.74 -1.20
CA ASN A 776 -19.48 -14.50 -0.62
C ASN A 776 -20.83 -13.76 -0.78
N ALA A 777 -21.81 -14.37 -1.46
CA ALA A 777 -23.13 -13.77 -1.73
C ALA A 777 -24.25 -14.83 -1.86
N ASN A 778 -24.57 -15.50 -0.74
CA ASN A 778 -25.54 -16.60 -0.63
C ASN A 778 -26.77 -16.53 -1.55
N PRO A 779 -27.10 -17.60 -2.32
CA PRO A 779 -26.42 -18.89 -2.45
C PRO A 779 -25.35 -18.93 -3.58
N PHE A 780 -24.87 -17.78 -4.05
CA PHE A 780 -23.94 -17.65 -5.18
C PHE A 780 -22.61 -17.03 -4.75
N HIS A 781 -21.50 -17.75 -4.89
CA HIS A 781 -20.17 -17.31 -4.46
C HIS A 781 -19.26 -17.17 -5.67
N VAL A 782 -18.48 -16.09 -5.76
CA VAL A 782 -17.64 -15.77 -6.93
C VAL A 782 -16.17 -15.99 -6.61
N VAL A 783 -15.50 -16.86 -7.36
CA VAL A 783 -14.08 -17.19 -7.19
C VAL A 783 -13.30 -16.78 -8.44
N SER A 784 -12.32 -15.90 -8.27
CA SER A 784 -11.45 -15.44 -9.35
C SER A 784 -10.15 -16.25 -9.39
N VAL A 785 -9.72 -16.64 -10.58
CA VAL A 785 -8.54 -17.49 -10.85
C VAL A 785 -7.74 -16.88 -12.01
N ASN A 786 -6.41 -17.01 -12.04
CA ASN A 786 -5.63 -16.52 -13.19
C ASN A 786 -5.55 -17.51 -14.37
N GLY A 787 -5.41 -17.00 -15.61
CA GLY A 787 -5.46 -17.80 -16.84
C GLY A 787 -4.17 -18.57 -17.17
N GLY A 788 -3.04 -18.22 -16.53
CA GLY A 788 -1.78 -18.95 -16.63
C GLY A 788 -1.02 -18.83 -17.97
N ALA A 789 0.22 -19.32 -17.95
CA ALA A 789 1.07 -19.41 -19.14
C ALA A 789 1.11 -20.85 -19.67
N GLY A 790 0.54 -21.08 -20.86
CA GLY A 790 0.55 -22.40 -21.50
C GLY A 790 -0.63 -22.62 -22.45
N SER A 791 -1.04 -23.88 -22.55
CA SER A 791 -2.25 -24.30 -23.27
C SER A 791 -2.84 -25.50 -22.57
N GLY A 792 -4.10 -25.41 -22.17
CA GLY A 792 -4.57 -26.25 -21.08
C GLY A 792 -6.01 -26.03 -20.69
N ALA A 793 -6.60 -27.03 -20.04
CA ALA A 793 -7.87 -26.84 -19.35
C ALA A 793 -7.64 -26.25 -17.96
N ILE A 794 -8.49 -25.30 -17.57
CA ILE A 794 -8.68 -24.86 -16.18
C ILE A 794 -10.01 -25.42 -15.71
N ARG A 795 -10.09 -25.79 -14.43
CA ARG A 795 -11.32 -26.10 -13.71
C ARG A 795 -11.16 -25.62 -12.27
N LEU A 796 -12.19 -25.00 -11.73
CA LEU A 796 -12.29 -24.81 -10.28
C LEU A 796 -13.05 -25.99 -9.69
N ASP A 797 -12.44 -26.63 -8.70
CA ASP A 797 -13.06 -27.65 -7.87
C ASP A 797 -13.25 -27.09 -6.46
N LEU A 798 -14.37 -27.42 -5.83
CA LEU A 798 -14.53 -27.24 -4.39
C LEU A 798 -14.14 -28.56 -3.69
N ILE A 799 -13.38 -28.48 -2.61
CA ILE A 799 -12.88 -29.55 -1.75
C ILE A 799 -13.34 -29.23 -0.34
N ASP A 800 -14.37 -29.92 0.15
CA ASP A 800 -15.02 -29.58 1.42
C ASP A 800 -14.27 -30.20 2.61
N ASP A 801 -13.93 -29.36 3.59
CA ASP A 801 -13.23 -29.74 4.81
C ASP A 801 -14.18 -30.06 5.99
N LEU A 802 -15.49 -30.06 5.73
CA LEU A 802 -16.64 -30.17 6.63
C LEU A 802 -17.07 -28.87 7.33
N SER A 803 -16.45 -27.72 7.03
CA SER A 803 -16.87 -26.41 7.53
C SER A 803 -18.23 -25.94 6.99
N ILE A 804 -18.66 -26.44 5.83
CA ILE A 804 -19.81 -25.90 5.09
C ILE A 804 -21.15 -26.48 5.59
N THR A 805 -22.07 -25.61 6.03
CA THR A 805 -23.41 -25.98 6.57
C THR A 805 -24.53 -25.07 6.07
N ASP A 806 -25.79 -25.52 6.16
CA ASP A 806 -27.00 -24.71 5.90
C ASP A 806 -27.54 -23.99 7.17
N LEU A 807 -28.76 -23.43 7.08
CA LEU A 807 -29.47 -22.79 8.20
C LEU A 807 -30.17 -23.75 9.16
N ALA A 808 -30.42 -25.01 8.76
CA ALA A 808 -31.04 -26.04 9.60
C ALA A 808 -30.01 -26.83 10.42
N GLY A 809 -28.72 -26.70 10.09
CA GLY A 809 -27.60 -27.38 10.73
C GLY A 809 -27.11 -28.61 9.96
N ASN A 810 -27.49 -28.81 8.70
CA ASN A 810 -26.98 -29.92 7.90
C ASN A 810 -25.63 -29.53 7.24
N HIS A 811 -24.63 -30.40 7.34
CA HIS A 811 -23.36 -30.25 6.62
C HIS A 811 -23.52 -30.54 5.13
N LEU A 812 -22.63 -29.99 4.30
CA LEU A 812 -22.58 -30.22 2.86
C LEU A 812 -22.58 -31.73 2.52
N ASN A 813 -23.52 -32.14 1.66
CA ASN A 813 -23.77 -33.56 1.32
C ASN A 813 -23.85 -34.50 2.56
N ASN A 814 -24.39 -33.98 3.68
CA ASN A 814 -24.54 -34.66 4.97
C ASN A 814 -23.20 -35.11 5.60
N GLY A 815 -22.10 -34.41 5.29
CA GLY A 815 -20.74 -34.79 5.70
C GLY A 815 -20.27 -36.15 5.12
N SER A 816 -21.00 -36.69 4.15
CA SER A 816 -20.81 -38.06 3.66
C SER A 816 -20.18 -38.05 2.27
N GLY A 817 -18.94 -38.55 2.19
CA GLY A 817 -18.17 -38.56 0.93
C GLY A 817 -17.60 -37.20 0.55
N ASN A 818 -16.92 -36.55 1.51
CA ASN A 818 -16.06 -35.35 1.39
C ASN A 818 -16.63 -34.09 0.70
N GLY A 819 -17.89 -34.05 0.31
CA GLY A 819 -18.56 -32.86 -0.23
C GLY A 819 -18.04 -32.29 -1.56
N ASN A 820 -16.85 -32.71 -2.02
CA ASN A 820 -16.11 -32.11 -3.12
C ASN A 820 -16.93 -32.03 -4.43
N PHE A 821 -16.98 -30.84 -5.02
CA PHE A 821 -17.46 -30.65 -6.39
C PHE A 821 -16.28 -30.67 -7.38
N THR A 822 -15.73 -31.87 -7.64
CA THR A 822 -14.62 -32.08 -8.60
C THR A 822 -15.03 -32.10 -10.08
N THR A 823 -16.22 -31.57 -10.40
CA THR A 823 -16.83 -31.56 -11.73
C THR A 823 -17.28 -30.17 -12.16
N GLY A 824 -16.56 -29.13 -11.73
CA GLY A 824 -16.75 -27.75 -12.20
C GLY A 824 -16.63 -27.60 -13.72
N GLU A 825 -17.17 -26.51 -14.27
CA GLU A 825 -17.05 -26.18 -15.70
C GLU A 825 -15.56 -26.08 -16.07
N SER A 826 -15.09 -27.03 -16.88
CA SER A 826 -13.72 -27.02 -17.38
C SER A 826 -13.67 -26.52 -18.81
N PHE A 827 -12.85 -25.50 -19.05
CA PHE A 827 -12.69 -24.86 -20.36
C PHE A 827 -11.22 -24.90 -20.78
N THR A 828 -10.96 -25.08 -22.07
CA THR A 828 -9.60 -25.22 -22.61
C THR A 828 -9.10 -23.94 -23.26
N ILE A 829 -8.06 -23.35 -22.67
CA ILE A 829 -7.22 -22.31 -23.27
C ILE A 829 -6.28 -22.99 -24.29
N ALA A 830 -6.70 -23.08 -25.56
CA ALA A 830 -5.95 -23.80 -26.59
C ALA A 830 -5.00 -22.87 -27.38
N LYS A 831 -3.68 -23.10 -27.29
CA LYS A 831 -2.67 -22.44 -28.16
C LYS A 831 -1.84 -23.51 -28.89
N ILE A 832 -2.16 -23.76 -30.16
CA ILE A 832 -1.78 -24.94 -30.96
C ILE A 832 -0.29 -24.89 -31.40
N PRO A 833 0.64 -25.66 -30.79
CA PRO A 833 2.08 -25.45 -30.96
C PRO A 833 2.55 -25.45 -32.43
N VAL A 834 3.33 -24.43 -32.80
CA VAL A 834 3.77 -24.19 -34.19
C VAL A 834 5.17 -24.72 -34.45
N ASN A 835 5.42 -25.18 -35.68
CA ASN A 835 6.74 -25.64 -36.10
C ASN A 835 7.68 -24.46 -36.44
N PHE A 836 7.88 -23.57 -35.47
CA PHE A 836 8.90 -22.53 -35.54
C PHE A 836 10.27 -23.08 -35.13
N PRO A 837 11.36 -22.71 -35.86
CA PRO A 837 12.71 -23.05 -35.44
C PRO A 837 13.07 -22.36 -34.12
N ALA A 838 13.98 -22.96 -33.38
CA ALA A 838 14.48 -22.42 -32.12
C ALA A 838 15.32 -21.15 -32.34
N PRO A 839 15.14 -20.08 -31.54
CA PRO A 839 16.06 -18.96 -31.49
C PRO A 839 17.50 -19.36 -31.17
N VAL A 840 18.46 -18.57 -31.63
CA VAL A 840 19.89 -18.70 -31.34
C VAL A 840 20.37 -17.40 -30.71
N ILE A 841 20.86 -17.49 -29.48
CA ILE A 841 21.37 -16.36 -28.69
C ILE A 841 22.73 -15.92 -29.25
N LEU A 842 22.88 -14.62 -29.50
CA LEU A 842 24.05 -14.01 -30.14
C LEU A 842 25.08 -13.55 -29.10
N ASN A 843 26.32 -13.29 -29.53
CA ASN A 843 27.49 -12.99 -28.68
C ASN A 843 27.86 -14.10 -27.66
N SER A 844 27.50 -15.35 -27.97
CA SER A 844 27.68 -16.50 -27.08
C SER A 844 29.08 -17.13 -27.13
N ASN A 845 30.10 -16.40 -26.67
CA ASN A 845 31.28 -17.08 -26.10
C ASN A 845 30.82 -17.88 -24.86
N ARG A 846 31.27 -19.13 -24.71
CA ARG A 846 31.03 -19.87 -23.45
C ARG A 846 31.88 -19.23 -22.36
N TYR A 847 31.26 -18.93 -21.23
CA TYR A 847 31.90 -18.21 -20.11
C TYR A 847 32.33 -16.78 -20.46
N THR A 848 31.43 -16.01 -21.10
CA THR A 848 31.55 -14.54 -21.08
C THR A 848 31.48 -14.08 -19.62
N LEU A 849 32.57 -13.48 -19.15
CA LEU A 849 32.61 -12.71 -17.91
C LEU A 849 32.05 -11.33 -18.22
N ILE A 850 31.04 -10.88 -17.48
CA ILE A 850 30.30 -9.63 -17.70
C ILE A 850 30.39 -8.81 -16.41
N ASN A 851 30.68 -7.52 -16.51
CA ASN A 851 30.75 -6.61 -15.37
C ASN A 851 29.66 -5.52 -15.38
N ASN A 852 28.53 -5.83 -16.02
CA ASN A 852 27.33 -5.00 -16.06
C ASN A 852 26.16 -5.82 -15.45
N PRO A 853 25.53 -5.38 -14.34
CA PRO A 853 24.48 -6.13 -13.67
C PRO A 853 23.14 -6.17 -14.41
N THR A 854 22.94 -5.36 -15.46
CA THR A 854 21.81 -5.48 -16.39
C THR A 854 22.30 -5.95 -17.79
N PRO A 855 22.73 -7.22 -17.92
CA PRO A 855 23.25 -7.75 -19.18
C PRO A 855 22.17 -7.79 -20.27
N SER A 856 22.46 -7.17 -21.41
CA SER A 856 21.59 -7.19 -22.60
C SER A 856 21.82 -8.45 -23.44
N PHE A 857 20.78 -9.26 -23.61
CA PHE A 857 20.78 -10.46 -24.44
C PHE A 857 20.07 -10.21 -25.77
N SER A 858 20.51 -10.89 -26.84
CA SER A 858 19.85 -10.85 -28.15
C SER A 858 19.88 -12.21 -28.82
N TRP A 859 18.93 -12.44 -29.73
CA TRP A 859 18.80 -13.65 -30.51
C TRP A 859 18.39 -13.35 -31.94
N ASN A 860 18.52 -14.31 -32.86
CA ASN A 860 18.02 -14.12 -34.22
C ASN A 860 16.49 -14.08 -34.27
N SER A 861 15.93 -13.30 -35.21
CA SER A 861 14.50 -13.31 -35.49
C SER A 861 14.04 -14.65 -36.07
N ILE A 862 12.80 -15.02 -35.73
CA ILE A 862 12.10 -16.19 -36.25
C ILE A 862 10.95 -15.71 -37.13
N ARG A 863 10.93 -16.16 -38.39
CA ARG A 863 9.98 -15.69 -39.39
C ARG A 863 8.54 -16.04 -38.98
N ASN A 864 7.64 -15.06 -39.09
CA ASN A 864 6.22 -15.11 -38.69
C ASN A 864 5.98 -15.19 -37.16
N ALA A 865 7.00 -14.98 -36.32
CA ALA A 865 6.79 -14.81 -34.88
C ALA A 865 6.12 -13.47 -34.54
N ARG A 866 5.13 -13.52 -33.65
CA ARG A 866 4.47 -12.37 -33.00
C ARG A 866 5.28 -11.86 -31.81
N ALA A 867 5.87 -12.80 -31.07
CA ALA A 867 6.57 -12.57 -29.82
C ALA A 867 7.58 -13.71 -29.54
N TYR A 868 8.35 -13.53 -28.48
CA TYR A 868 9.35 -14.46 -27.95
C TYR A 868 9.16 -14.58 -26.45
N GLU A 869 9.42 -15.76 -25.89
CA GLU A 869 9.33 -16.01 -24.46
C GLU A 869 10.67 -16.50 -23.94
N LEU A 870 11.22 -15.81 -22.95
CA LEU A 870 12.51 -16.09 -22.36
C LEU A 870 12.37 -16.57 -20.91
N PHE A 871 13.13 -17.61 -20.56
CA PHE A 871 13.30 -18.09 -19.19
C PHE A 871 14.73 -17.79 -18.75
N LEU A 872 14.90 -17.14 -17.61
CA LEU A 872 16.18 -17.01 -16.90
C LEU A 872 16.13 -17.89 -15.64
N ALA A 873 17.18 -18.69 -15.41
CA ALA A 873 17.26 -19.62 -14.29
C ALA A 873 18.66 -19.63 -13.64
N LEU A 874 18.68 -20.09 -12.39
CA LEU A 874 19.93 -20.35 -11.64
C LEU A 874 20.51 -21.74 -11.94
N ASP A 875 19.72 -22.65 -12.52
CA ASP A 875 20.13 -24.00 -12.89
C ASP A 875 20.08 -24.25 -14.41
N PRO A 876 20.94 -25.13 -14.96
CA PRO A 876 20.94 -25.45 -16.40
C PRO A 876 19.73 -26.27 -16.86
N GLY A 877 18.90 -26.78 -15.94
CA GLY A 877 17.68 -27.54 -16.22
C GLY A 877 16.41 -26.69 -16.27
N PHE A 878 16.48 -25.40 -15.92
CA PHE A 878 15.33 -24.49 -15.78
C PHE A 878 14.25 -25.03 -14.81
N SER A 879 14.69 -25.63 -13.70
CA SER A 879 13.84 -25.98 -12.56
C SER A 879 13.68 -24.81 -11.58
N GLN A 880 14.68 -23.93 -11.50
CA GLN A 880 14.73 -22.71 -10.70
C GLN A 880 14.67 -21.48 -11.61
N ILE A 881 13.56 -21.34 -12.35
CA ILE A 881 13.28 -20.17 -13.17
C ILE A 881 12.99 -18.99 -12.25
N ILE A 882 13.81 -17.94 -12.35
CA ILE A 882 13.68 -16.69 -11.60
C ILE A 882 12.98 -15.58 -12.40
N LEU A 883 12.88 -15.74 -13.72
CA LEU A 883 12.14 -14.84 -14.60
C LEU A 883 11.59 -15.59 -15.81
N THR A 884 10.30 -15.39 -16.08
CA THR A 884 9.65 -15.70 -17.36
C THR A 884 9.08 -14.42 -17.94
N GLN A 885 9.52 -14.03 -19.13
CA GLN A 885 9.02 -12.83 -19.81
C GLN A 885 8.67 -13.12 -21.27
N THR A 886 7.54 -12.58 -21.75
CA THR A 886 7.23 -12.51 -23.18
C THR A 886 7.53 -11.09 -23.71
N VAL A 887 8.22 -11.02 -24.85
CA VAL A 887 8.61 -9.77 -25.54
C VAL A 887 8.28 -9.86 -27.03
N ASP A 888 7.98 -8.74 -27.69
CA ASP A 888 7.78 -8.68 -29.15
C ASP A 888 9.09 -8.59 -29.95
N LYS A 889 10.16 -8.10 -29.31
CA LYS A 889 11.50 -7.87 -29.86
C LYS A 889 12.42 -9.09 -29.75
N THR A 890 13.54 -9.07 -30.47
CA THR A 890 14.57 -10.12 -30.50
C THR A 890 15.74 -9.87 -29.54
N SER A 891 15.49 -9.10 -28.49
CA SER A 891 16.43 -8.81 -27.42
C SER A 891 15.69 -8.57 -26.12
N PHE A 892 16.40 -8.77 -25.01
CA PHE A 892 15.91 -8.49 -23.67
C PHE A 892 17.07 -8.07 -22.77
N THR A 893 16.83 -7.02 -22.00
CA THR A 893 17.69 -6.58 -20.90
C THR A 893 16.83 -6.65 -19.63
N PRO A 894 17.28 -7.31 -18.55
CA PRO A 894 16.59 -7.26 -17.26
C PRO A 894 16.34 -5.81 -16.82
N ASN A 895 15.12 -5.51 -16.39
CA ASN A 895 14.75 -4.22 -15.80
C ASN A 895 15.21 -4.09 -14.34
N MET A 896 15.52 -5.22 -13.69
CA MET A 896 16.18 -5.30 -12.38
C MET A 896 17.61 -5.83 -12.55
N PRO A 897 18.59 -5.34 -11.78
CA PRO A 897 19.94 -5.88 -11.79
C PRO A 897 19.95 -7.34 -11.31
N LEU A 898 20.88 -8.13 -11.86
CA LEU A 898 21.23 -9.45 -11.37
C LEU A 898 22.38 -9.34 -10.37
N ASN A 899 22.50 -10.32 -9.46
CA ASN A 899 23.59 -10.40 -8.50
C ASN A 899 24.81 -11.09 -9.14
N ASP A 900 26.03 -10.82 -8.66
CA ASP A 900 27.23 -11.55 -9.10
C ASP A 900 27.04 -13.07 -8.93
N GLY A 901 27.29 -13.84 -9.99
CA GLY A 901 26.86 -15.24 -10.07
C GLY A 901 26.85 -15.84 -11.48
N THR A 902 26.40 -17.09 -11.59
CA THR A 902 26.27 -17.85 -12.86
C THR A 902 24.80 -18.05 -13.19
N TYR A 903 24.41 -17.76 -14.44
CA TYR A 903 23.01 -17.79 -14.88
C TYR A 903 22.83 -18.55 -16.19
N TYR A 904 21.60 -19.02 -16.41
CA TYR A 904 21.19 -19.79 -17.59
C TYR A 904 19.97 -19.14 -18.27
N LEU A 905 20.07 -18.89 -19.57
CA LEU A 905 19.03 -18.24 -20.39
C LEU A 905 18.59 -19.13 -21.56
N GLN A 906 17.29 -19.27 -21.79
CA GLN A 906 16.73 -19.85 -23.02
C GLN A 906 15.53 -19.06 -23.53
N VAL A 907 15.26 -19.12 -24.85
CA VAL A 907 14.20 -18.33 -25.51
C VAL A 907 13.45 -19.16 -26.55
N ARG A 908 12.11 -19.07 -26.62
CA ARG A 908 11.26 -19.60 -27.72
C ARG A 908 10.49 -18.49 -28.44
N ALA A 909 9.79 -18.82 -29.52
CA ALA A 909 8.95 -17.90 -30.30
C ALA A 909 7.45 -18.26 -30.22
N TYR A 910 6.56 -17.29 -30.42
CA TYR A 910 5.09 -17.41 -30.45
C TYR A 910 4.53 -16.93 -31.80
N ASN A 911 3.46 -17.55 -32.34
CA ASN A 911 2.79 -17.09 -33.57
C ASN A 911 1.74 -15.98 -33.32
N ILE A 912 1.03 -15.56 -34.38
CA ILE A 912 -0.02 -14.52 -34.34
C ILE A 912 -1.14 -14.81 -33.32
N ASP A 913 -1.47 -16.09 -33.10
CA ASP A 913 -2.50 -16.60 -32.17
C ASP A 913 -1.91 -16.95 -30.78
N LEU A 914 -0.67 -16.53 -30.50
CA LEU A 914 0.08 -16.85 -29.27
C LEU A 914 0.39 -18.35 -29.07
N ASN A 915 0.52 -19.10 -30.16
CA ASN A 915 0.90 -20.51 -30.14
C ASN A 915 2.43 -20.71 -30.05
N PRO A 916 2.96 -21.57 -29.15
CA PRO A 916 4.40 -21.67 -28.89
C PRO A 916 5.18 -22.49 -29.93
N GLY A 917 6.43 -22.09 -30.15
CA GLY A 917 7.47 -22.83 -30.86
C GLY A 917 8.55 -23.41 -29.93
N LYS A 918 9.70 -23.78 -30.50
CA LYS A 918 10.81 -24.46 -29.79
C LYS A 918 11.71 -23.48 -29.03
N PHE A 919 12.22 -23.90 -27.87
CA PHE A 919 13.25 -23.19 -27.09
C PHE A 919 14.63 -23.28 -27.74
N SER A 920 15.45 -22.25 -27.53
CA SER A 920 16.87 -22.17 -27.86
C SER A 920 17.70 -23.21 -27.11
N LYS A 921 18.98 -23.33 -27.48
CA LYS A 921 19.96 -23.91 -26.55
C LYS A 921 20.16 -22.95 -25.36
N PRO A 922 20.45 -23.46 -24.14
CA PRO A 922 20.80 -22.62 -23.02
C PRO A 922 22.09 -21.83 -23.27
N PHE A 923 22.08 -20.54 -22.92
CA PHE A 923 23.26 -19.68 -22.85
C PHE A 923 23.68 -19.50 -21.39
N THR A 924 24.99 -19.43 -21.13
CA THR A 924 25.56 -19.30 -19.78
C THR A 924 26.59 -18.18 -19.75
N PHE A 925 26.45 -17.28 -18.79
CA PHE A 925 27.37 -16.18 -18.50
C PHE A 925 27.69 -16.15 -16.99
N ILE A 926 28.77 -15.45 -16.65
CA ILE A 926 29.15 -15.16 -15.26
C ILE A 926 29.15 -13.64 -15.09
N LEU A 927 28.45 -13.16 -14.07
CA LEU A 927 28.41 -11.77 -13.66
C LEU A 927 29.43 -11.54 -12.53
N ASP A 928 30.34 -10.58 -12.75
CA ASP A 928 31.45 -10.20 -11.87
C ASP A 928 31.62 -8.66 -11.95
N THR A 929 30.90 -7.96 -11.08
CA THR A 929 30.88 -6.48 -11.00
C THR A 929 31.89 -5.93 -10.01
N THR A 930 32.64 -6.80 -9.32
CA THR A 930 33.46 -6.45 -8.16
C THR A 930 34.83 -5.88 -8.55
N PRO A 931 35.18 -4.63 -8.19
CA PRO A 931 36.47 -4.02 -8.54
C PRO A 931 37.65 -4.51 -7.68
N PRO A 932 38.91 -4.34 -8.16
CA PRO A 932 40.09 -4.59 -7.36
C PRO A 932 40.26 -3.52 -6.26
N PRO A 933 40.95 -3.83 -5.14
CA PRO A 933 41.22 -2.84 -4.08
C PRO A 933 42.17 -1.71 -4.55
N PRO A 934 42.22 -0.57 -3.83
CA PRO A 934 43.17 0.51 -4.12
C PRO A 934 44.64 0.07 -3.88
N PRO A 935 45.61 0.49 -4.73
CA PRO A 935 47.02 0.15 -4.54
C PRO A 935 47.67 0.90 -3.36
N THR A 936 48.40 0.19 -2.50
CA THR A 936 49.10 0.79 -1.35
C THR A 936 50.33 1.60 -1.79
N LEU A 937 50.35 2.90 -1.47
CA LEU A 937 51.50 3.78 -1.69
C LEU A 937 52.66 3.46 -0.74
N VAL A 938 53.90 3.71 -1.17
CA VAL A 938 55.12 3.36 -0.41
C VAL A 938 56.13 4.52 -0.33
N SER A 939 56.36 5.26 -1.43
CA SER A 939 57.35 6.34 -1.45
C SER A 939 57.02 7.39 -2.52
N PRO A 940 57.18 8.71 -2.28
CA PRO A 940 57.51 9.35 -1.01
C PRO A 940 56.47 9.04 0.08
N PRO A 941 56.88 8.76 1.34
CA PRO A 941 55.94 8.53 2.44
C PRO A 941 55.07 9.74 2.72
N ASN A 942 53.89 9.50 3.29
CA ASN A 942 52.95 10.57 3.64
C ASN A 942 53.56 11.55 4.66
N GLN A 943 53.27 12.85 4.51
CA GLN A 943 53.79 13.98 5.30
C GLN A 943 55.32 14.11 5.35
N SER A 944 56.06 13.49 4.41
CA SER A 944 57.52 13.57 4.34
C SER A 944 58.03 14.83 3.63
N ALA A 945 59.32 15.14 3.80
CA ALA A 945 60.05 16.05 2.91
C ALA A 945 60.69 15.24 1.76
N SER A 946 60.64 15.76 0.52
CA SER A 946 61.18 15.07 -0.66
C SER A 946 62.18 15.90 -1.47
N PRO A 947 63.11 15.28 -2.23
CA PRO A 947 63.98 15.99 -3.16
C PRO A 947 63.23 16.35 -4.45
N ASN A 948 63.68 17.38 -5.19
CA ASN A 948 62.93 18.06 -6.27
C ASN A 948 62.54 17.21 -7.52
N ARG A 949 62.76 15.90 -7.51
CA ARG A 949 62.31 14.91 -8.50
C ARG A 949 61.98 13.57 -7.80
N PRO A 950 60.90 13.48 -7.01
CA PRO A 950 60.55 12.25 -6.30
C PRO A 950 60.35 11.04 -7.21
N LEU A 951 60.50 9.84 -6.63
CA LEU A 951 60.19 8.56 -7.24
C LEU A 951 58.96 8.01 -6.55
N LEU A 952 57.84 7.94 -7.27
CA LEU A 952 56.57 7.41 -6.80
C LEU A 952 56.61 5.87 -6.86
N GLN A 953 56.30 5.16 -5.78
CA GLN A 953 56.39 3.69 -5.69
C GLN A 953 55.24 3.09 -4.86
N TRP A 954 54.74 1.92 -5.27
CA TRP A 954 53.56 1.26 -4.68
C TRP A 954 53.68 -0.27 -4.64
N GLN A 955 52.79 -0.91 -3.87
CA GLN A 955 52.67 -2.36 -3.80
C GLN A 955 51.91 -2.94 -5.01
N SER A 956 52.20 -4.20 -5.37
CA SER A 956 51.52 -4.88 -6.47
C SER A 956 50.30 -5.66 -5.98
N LEU A 957 49.15 -5.45 -6.62
CA LEU A 957 47.91 -6.20 -6.41
C LEU A 957 47.84 -7.50 -7.24
N GLY A 958 48.97 -7.95 -7.78
CA GLY A 958 49.07 -9.22 -8.51
C GLY A 958 49.26 -9.08 -10.02
N ARG A 959 48.84 -10.09 -10.77
CA ARG A 959 49.01 -10.19 -12.23
C ARG A 959 47.73 -9.80 -12.96
N GLN A 960 47.89 -9.28 -14.19
CA GLN A 960 46.81 -8.75 -15.03
C GLN A 960 46.11 -7.48 -14.49
N VAL A 961 46.71 -6.83 -13.49
CA VAL A 961 46.29 -5.50 -13.00
C VAL A 961 46.99 -4.38 -13.78
N GLN A 962 46.25 -3.35 -14.19
CA GLN A 962 46.80 -2.07 -14.67
C GLN A 962 46.68 -1.00 -13.57
N TYR A 963 47.57 0.00 -13.58
CA TYR A 963 47.57 1.11 -12.63
C TYR A 963 47.50 2.47 -13.33
N GLU A 964 46.76 3.41 -12.77
CA GLU A 964 46.72 4.83 -13.17
C GLU A 964 47.21 5.69 -12.01
N VAL A 965 48.12 6.65 -12.25
CA VAL A 965 48.82 7.45 -11.21
C VAL A 965 48.68 8.94 -11.51
N GLN A 966 48.45 9.74 -10.46
CA GLN A 966 48.38 11.21 -10.49
C GLN A 966 49.29 11.84 -9.43
N LEU A 967 49.88 13.00 -9.74
CA LEU A 967 50.56 13.90 -8.79
C LEU A 967 50.28 15.36 -9.15
N ASP A 968 50.06 16.20 -8.14
CA ASP A 968 49.80 17.64 -8.29
C ASP A 968 50.23 18.43 -7.03
N ASN A 969 50.17 19.77 -7.05
CA ASN A 969 50.20 20.61 -5.84
C ASN A 969 48.79 21.02 -5.35
N ASP A 970 47.77 20.77 -6.16
CA ASP A 970 46.35 20.79 -5.77
C ASP A 970 45.96 19.41 -5.18
N PRO A 971 45.45 19.32 -3.93
CA PRO A 971 44.96 18.05 -3.38
C PRO A 971 43.74 17.49 -4.12
N GLY A 972 43.00 18.31 -4.89
CA GLY A 972 41.89 17.87 -5.73
C GLY A 972 42.33 17.13 -7.00
N PHE A 973 43.60 17.25 -7.41
CA PHE A 973 44.12 16.73 -8.69
C PHE A 973 43.31 17.19 -9.91
N SER A 974 42.79 18.43 -9.86
CA SER A 974 41.91 18.98 -10.90
C SER A 974 42.59 19.12 -12.27
N ASN A 975 43.91 19.39 -12.29
CA ASN A 975 44.74 19.36 -13.50
C ASN A 975 46.14 18.80 -13.18
N PRO A 976 46.27 17.46 -13.04
CA PRO A 976 47.45 16.83 -12.45
C PRO A 976 48.73 17.19 -13.19
N LYS A 977 49.65 17.89 -12.52
CA LYS A 977 50.99 18.23 -13.06
C LYS A 977 51.79 17.00 -13.50
N PHE A 978 51.41 15.82 -13.03
CA PHE A 978 51.85 14.56 -13.58
C PHE A 978 50.70 13.54 -13.58
N LYS A 979 50.47 12.87 -14.72
CA LYS A 979 49.53 11.74 -14.87
C LYS A 979 50.13 10.65 -15.75
N SER A 980 49.91 9.38 -15.42
CA SER A 980 50.38 8.24 -16.23
C SER A 980 49.59 6.95 -15.98
N VAL A 981 49.59 6.02 -16.95
CA VAL A 981 49.05 4.66 -16.84
C VAL A 981 50.17 3.64 -17.07
N THR A 982 50.27 2.61 -16.23
CA THR A 982 51.33 1.60 -16.31
C THR A 982 50.95 0.27 -15.65
N THR A 983 51.63 -0.82 -16.03
CA THR A 983 51.58 -2.12 -15.32
C THR A 983 52.75 -2.32 -14.35
N LYS A 984 53.62 -1.31 -14.21
CA LYS A 984 54.78 -1.30 -13.29
C LYS A 984 54.35 -0.85 -11.89
N THR A 985 55.26 -0.95 -10.92
CA THR A 985 55.06 -0.56 -9.51
C THR A 985 55.79 0.72 -9.08
N SER A 986 56.31 1.51 -10.03
CA SER A 986 56.98 2.78 -9.74
C SER A 986 57.12 3.69 -10.96
N ILE A 987 57.13 5.01 -10.75
CA ILE A 987 57.37 6.03 -11.79
C ILE A 987 58.05 7.29 -11.20
N ARG A 988 58.94 7.96 -11.94
CA ARG A 988 59.68 9.15 -11.47
C ARG A 988 59.14 10.43 -12.12
N THR A 989 59.11 11.53 -11.36
CA THR A 989 58.44 12.78 -11.76
C THR A 989 59.30 13.76 -12.58
N GLY A 990 58.64 14.80 -13.09
CA GLY A 990 59.27 16.06 -13.48
C GLY A 990 59.98 16.78 -12.31
N LEU A 991 60.58 17.93 -12.60
CA LEU A 991 61.15 18.82 -11.58
C LEU A 991 60.01 19.54 -10.86
N LEU A 992 60.01 19.56 -9.53
CA LEU A 992 59.00 20.21 -8.70
C LEU A 992 59.53 21.51 -8.07
N SER A 993 58.62 22.46 -7.83
CA SER A 993 58.91 23.75 -7.18
C SER A 993 59.34 23.54 -5.73
N ARG A 994 60.15 24.46 -5.20
CA ARG A 994 60.45 24.58 -3.76
C ARG A 994 59.35 25.34 -3.04
N ASP A 995 59.39 25.28 -1.71
CA ASP A 995 58.51 25.98 -0.78
C ASP A 995 57.02 25.66 -1.04
N ALA A 996 56.75 24.42 -1.47
CA ALA A 996 55.47 23.97 -1.97
C ALA A 996 55.14 22.54 -1.53
N THR A 997 53.85 22.27 -1.32
CA THR A 997 53.32 20.97 -0.93
C THR A 997 52.75 20.24 -2.15
N TYR A 998 52.99 18.94 -2.26
CA TYR A 998 52.55 18.09 -3.37
C TYR A 998 51.84 16.84 -2.88
N TYR A 999 50.82 16.41 -3.61
CA TYR A 999 49.98 15.25 -3.33
C TYR A 999 50.12 14.24 -4.46
N TRP A 1000 50.03 12.94 -4.18
CA TRP A 1000 50.01 11.91 -5.22
C TRP A 1000 49.17 10.69 -4.83
N ARG A 1001 48.43 10.14 -5.81
CA ARG A 1001 47.48 9.02 -5.66
C ARG A 1001 47.47 8.11 -6.87
N MET A 1002 46.89 6.91 -6.75
CA MET A 1002 46.78 5.97 -7.87
C MET A 1002 45.66 4.95 -7.74
N ARG A 1003 45.16 4.38 -8.84
CA ARG A 1003 44.15 3.30 -8.82
C ARG A 1003 44.52 2.07 -9.65
N ALA A 1004 43.76 0.99 -9.51
CA ALA A 1004 43.95 -0.30 -10.18
C ALA A 1004 42.83 -0.64 -11.18
N LYS A 1005 43.09 -1.55 -12.12
CA LYS A 1005 42.06 -2.19 -12.98
C LYS A 1005 42.22 -3.70 -13.00
N ASP A 1006 41.12 -4.44 -12.95
CA ASP A 1006 41.12 -5.91 -13.04
C ASP A 1006 40.93 -6.45 -14.49
N LYS A 1007 40.60 -7.75 -14.56
CA LYS A 1007 40.37 -8.51 -15.78
C LYS A 1007 38.90 -8.51 -16.27
N ALA A 1008 37.93 -8.35 -15.38
CA ALA A 1008 36.51 -8.23 -15.75
C ALA A 1008 36.24 -6.89 -16.45
N GLY A 1009 37.03 -5.86 -16.13
CA GLY A 1009 36.96 -4.53 -16.70
C GLY A 1009 36.76 -3.43 -15.65
N ASN A 1010 36.78 -3.77 -14.36
CA ASN A 1010 36.47 -2.88 -13.27
C ASN A 1010 37.71 -2.06 -12.90
N TRP A 1011 37.57 -0.73 -12.86
CA TRP A 1011 38.55 0.12 -12.18
C TRP A 1011 38.21 0.13 -10.69
N GLY A 1012 39.21 -0.18 -9.87
CA GLY A 1012 39.17 0.02 -8.43
C GLY A 1012 39.42 1.47 -8.05
N GLU A 1013 39.29 1.72 -6.75
CA GLU A 1013 39.41 3.04 -6.19
C GLU A 1013 40.84 3.61 -6.26
N TRP A 1014 40.89 4.93 -6.16
CA TRP A 1014 42.15 5.62 -5.91
C TRP A 1014 42.61 5.34 -4.48
N SER A 1015 43.91 5.09 -4.34
CA SER A 1015 44.62 5.15 -3.08
C SER A 1015 44.39 6.50 -2.40
N GLU A 1016 44.54 6.52 -1.08
CA GLU A 1016 44.78 7.76 -0.36
C GLU A 1016 45.87 8.59 -1.04
N SER A 1017 45.71 9.91 -1.02
CA SER A 1017 46.70 10.84 -1.54
C SER A 1017 47.81 11.08 -0.52
N PHE A 1018 49.00 10.53 -0.78
CA PHE A 1018 50.16 10.82 0.05
C PHE A 1018 50.64 12.24 -0.25
N VAL A 1019 50.72 13.08 0.78
CA VAL A 1019 51.28 14.43 0.72
C VAL A 1019 52.78 14.39 1.04
N PHE A 1020 53.56 15.25 0.41
CA PHE A 1020 54.94 15.55 0.80
C PHE A 1020 55.28 17.03 0.50
N SER A 1021 56.20 17.59 1.27
CA SER A 1021 56.63 18.98 1.11
C SER A 1021 57.99 19.09 0.43
N MET A 1022 58.19 20.19 -0.30
CA MET A 1022 59.43 20.53 -0.98
C MET A 1022 60.16 21.69 -0.27
N PRO A 1023 61.24 21.44 0.49
CA PRO A 1023 62.12 22.47 1.03
C PRO A 1023 63.28 22.85 0.08
#